data_AF-A0A7C2K238-F1
#
_entry.id   AF-A0A7C2K238-F1
#
_cell.length_a   1.000
_cell.length_b   1.000
_cell.length_c   1.000
_cell.angle_alpha   90.00
_cell.angle_beta   90.00
_cell.angle_gamma   90.00
#
_symmetry.space_group_name_H-M   'P 1'
#
loop_
_entity.id
_entity.type
_entity.pdbx_description
1 polymer ?
#
loop_
_entity_poly.entity_id
_entity_poly.type
_entity_poly.pdbx_seq_one_letter_code
_entity_poly.pdbx_strand_id
1 'polypeptide(L)'
;MRPTSLPLAVGLALVVALFGALSWGAPLTSAQKRELSEITDDVGKVRSLLSRKKVEEAEQALKDAEERLQKLVSDAQLMDDDRQLLAIRRQFELQRSALAKATGGKAGGAPAVSFAKDVAPILAGKCGNCHDADRASGGLRLESYATLEVGGRSGPLLVPGNPNASLLMQRLASPNPMARMPRNGQPLSQDELRTIAAWIAAGAPFDGTEKTVSLSLLTVNPDLAKEKVVIEKATGNEKVSFVRDIAPTFVNTCGGCHNDAQRRGGLSLATFEKVMVGGESGRVITPGKPEESRLWRLVNADDTPVMPQGNMTGITRKFLADLRTWITEGAKFDGSDAKRPLRDLIPSEADLVAEKLAKLTPEQWVEKRRTDSKELWRRTFPQGAEPQIVETPEFLVLGDVSARRLEQVGDWGQEHIAALRTMFNVKDEPLFKGKLAIFVFKDRFGYEEFNSSVHRRQVPREVLGHSDVTTAQDQAFAAVEDIGDEASPTSPGLQLNVIEHVTGAFLKRDGGGLPDWLTRGTGLAIAAGKSGGANPYIGELRGLAAEALRKSNIANPADVFNDGQFSPADVGPIGYVLVDFLLKHGGPGPFGQLVRRFQAGDNAASAIRTAYRTDPRQLATAFAAAVGSAPARSKKKN
;
A
#
# COMPACT_ATOMS: atom_id res chain seq x y z
N MET A 1 71.08 8.39 2.08
CA MET A 1 71.44 6.98 2.33
C MET A 1 71.25 6.20 1.03
N ARG A 2 72.34 5.75 0.39
CA ARG A 2 72.29 4.66 -0.60
C ARG A 2 72.43 3.33 0.17
N PRO A 3 71.85 2.22 -0.33
CA PRO A 3 72.58 1.30 -1.23
C PRO A 3 71.77 0.95 -2.50
N THR A 4 72.35 0.90 -3.71
CA THR A 4 72.85 -0.30 -4.44
C THR A 4 71.81 -1.42 -4.57
N SER A 5 71.43 -1.96 -5.74
CA SER A 5 72.27 -2.52 -6.81
C SER A 5 71.49 -2.71 -8.14
N LEU A 6 72.19 -2.51 -9.26
CA LEU A 6 71.90 -2.97 -10.65
C LEU A 6 72.16 -4.51 -10.76
N PRO A 7 72.14 -5.22 -11.92
CA PRO A 7 71.49 -5.06 -13.24
C PRO A 7 71.05 -6.43 -13.89
N LEU A 8 70.87 -6.45 -15.23
CA LEU A 8 70.85 -7.61 -16.16
C LEU A 8 69.57 -8.45 -16.17
N ALA A 9 69.08 -9.01 -17.28
CA ALA A 9 69.45 -9.01 -18.69
C ALA A 9 68.41 -9.84 -19.48
N VAL A 10 68.58 -9.84 -20.81
CA VAL A 10 68.15 -10.87 -21.78
C VAL A 10 66.65 -10.84 -22.11
N GLY A 11 66.19 -10.84 -23.36
CA GLY A 11 66.77 -10.84 -24.72
C GLY A 11 65.69 -10.27 -25.66
N LEU A 12 66.02 -9.63 -26.80
CA LEU A 12 66.46 -10.28 -28.05
C LEU A 12 65.54 -11.46 -28.39
N ALA A 13 64.90 -11.61 -29.55
CA ALA A 13 65.10 -11.11 -30.89
C ALA A 13 63.79 -11.45 -31.65
N LEU A 14 63.27 -10.64 -32.57
CA LEU A 14 63.66 -10.55 -33.99
C LEU A 14 63.02 -11.66 -34.84
N VAL A 15 62.77 -11.32 -36.11
CA VAL A 15 62.34 -12.16 -37.25
C VAL A 15 60.81 -12.24 -37.41
N VAL A 16 60.17 -12.00 -38.56
CA VAL A 16 60.41 -11.29 -39.83
C VAL A 16 59.18 -11.62 -40.69
N ALA A 17 58.65 -10.61 -41.37
CA ALA A 17 58.01 -10.62 -42.70
C ALA A 17 56.83 -11.57 -43.06
N LEU A 18 56.06 -11.00 -44.01
CA LEU A 18 55.10 -11.58 -44.94
C LEU A 18 53.70 -11.86 -44.38
N PHE A 19 52.81 -10.88 -44.57
CA PHE A 19 51.48 -10.98 -45.21
C PHE A 19 50.82 -9.59 -45.05
N GLY A 20 50.37 -8.86 -46.06
CA GLY A 20 50.21 -9.23 -47.45
C GLY A 20 50.09 -8.01 -48.37
N ALA A 21 50.24 -8.31 -49.65
CA ALA A 21 49.66 -7.50 -50.70
C ALA A 21 48.17 -7.34 -50.42
N LEU A 22 47.72 -6.11 -50.22
CA LEU A 22 46.33 -5.75 -50.42
C LEU A 22 46.07 -5.89 -51.93
N SER A 23 45.49 -7.03 -52.32
CA SER A 23 44.91 -7.19 -53.65
C SER A 23 43.73 -6.22 -53.77
N TRP A 24 43.98 -5.03 -54.29
CA TRP A 24 42.94 -4.27 -54.96
C TRP A 24 42.50 -5.15 -56.14
N GLY A 25 41.23 -5.59 -56.14
CA GLY A 25 40.65 -6.30 -57.28
C GLY A 25 40.93 -5.51 -58.56
N ALA A 26 41.32 -6.21 -59.62
CA ALA A 26 41.63 -5.58 -60.89
C ALA A 26 40.42 -4.73 -61.35
N PRO A 27 40.62 -3.49 -61.83
CA PRO A 27 39.51 -2.68 -62.30
C PRO A 27 38.80 -3.40 -63.44
N LEU A 28 37.46 -3.41 -63.40
CA LEU A 28 36.63 -4.06 -64.43
C LEU A 28 37.11 -3.73 -65.84
N THR A 29 37.24 -4.77 -66.68
CA THR A 29 37.58 -4.63 -68.08
C THR A 29 36.53 -3.79 -68.82
N SER A 30 36.88 -3.23 -69.98
CA SER A 30 35.92 -2.47 -70.80
C SER A 30 34.71 -3.31 -71.20
N ALA A 31 34.89 -4.62 -71.39
CA ALA A 31 33.80 -5.56 -71.65
C ALA A 31 32.87 -5.72 -70.43
N GLN A 32 33.42 -5.93 -69.24
CA GLN A 32 32.63 -6.07 -68.00
C GLN A 32 31.93 -4.75 -67.61
N LYS A 33 32.54 -3.59 -67.84
CA LYS A 33 31.88 -2.28 -67.63
C LYS A 33 30.69 -2.10 -68.54
N ARG A 34 30.79 -2.54 -69.80
CA ARG A 34 29.69 -2.51 -70.75
C ARG A 34 28.57 -3.44 -70.32
N GLU A 35 28.90 -4.67 -69.90
CA GLU A 35 27.93 -5.63 -69.39
C GLU A 35 27.21 -5.12 -68.13
N LEU A 36 27.93 -4.51 -67.19
CA LEU A 36 27.34 -3.88 -66.00
C LEU A 36 26.38 -2.73 -66.35
N SER A 37 26.71 -1.93 -67.37
CA SER A 37 25.83 -0.88 -67.88
C SER A 37 24.56 -1.46 -68.50
N GLU A 38 24.68 -2.52 -69.30
CA GLU A 38 23.53 -3.19 -69.93
C GLU A 38 22.60 -3.81 -68.87
N ILE A 39 23.16 -4.44 -67.83
CA ILE A 39 22.38 -4.95 -66.68
C ILE A 39 21.65 -3.79 -65.99
N THR A 40 22.32 -2.66 -65.80
CA THR A 40 21.72 -1.47 -65.15
C THR A 40 20.53 -0.92 -65.96
N ASP A 41 20.67 -0.89 -67.29
CA ASP A 41 19.60 -0.47 -68.21
C ASP A 41 18.42 -1.45 -68.19
N ASP A 42 18.70 -2.76 -68.18
CA ASP A 42 17.67 -3.80 -68.13
C ASP A 42 16.88 -3.76 -66.82
N VAL A 43 17.55 -3.58 -65.68
CA VAL A 43 16.89 -3.34 -64.38
C VAL A 43 16.07 -2.03 -64.42
N GLY A 44 16.55 -1.00 -65.11
CA GLY A 44 15.81 0.26 -65.31
C GLY A 44 14.49 0.09 -66.09
N LYS A 45 14.43 -0.87 -67.02
CA LYS A 45 13.24 -1.15 -67.85
C LYS A 45 12.10 -1.82 -67.06
N VAL A 46 12.39 -2.47 -65.93
CA VAL A 46 11.40 -3.17 -65.09
C VAL A 46 10.23 -2.25 -64.73
N ARG A 47 10.50 -1.00 -64.32
CA ARG A 47 9.46 -0.03 -63.99
C ARG A 47 8.58 0.36 -65.19
N SER A 48 9.17 0.43 -66.38
CA SER A 48 8.45 0.69 -67.63
C SER A 48 7.53 -0.48 -67.99
N LEU A 49 8.00 -1.72 -67.86
CA LEU A 49 7.21 -2.94 -68.07
C LEU A 49 6.03 -3.03 -67.09
N LEU A 50 6.28 -2.72 -65.81
CA LEU A 50 5.23 -2.63 -64.79
C LEU A 50 4.19 -1.55 -65.10
N SER A 51 4.60 -0.39 -65.61
CA SER A 51 3.66 0.67 -66.01
C SER A 51 2.74 0.27 -67.18
N ARG A 52 3.20 -0.67 -68.02
CA ARG A 52 2.45 -1.25 -69.14
C ARG A 52 1.71 -2.53 -68.76
N LYS A 53 1.64 -2.86 -67.46
CA LYS A 53 1.00 -4.07 -66.89
C LYS A 53 1.58 -5.40 -67.37
N LYS A 54 2.81 -5.41 -67.88
CA LYS A 54 3.53 -6.62 -68.32
C LYS A 54 4.33 -7.21 -67.15
N VAL A 55 3.63 -7.80 -66.18
CA VAL A 55 4.22 -8.21 -64.90
C VAL A 55 5.15 -9.42 -65.04
N GLU A 56 4.76 -10.42 -65.83
CA GLU A 56 5.57 -11.62 -66.10
C GLU A 56 6.86 -11.26 -66.86
N GLU A 57 6.78 -10.36 -67.84
CA GLU A 57 7.96 -9.86 -68.57
C GLU A 57 8.89 -9.04 -67.65
N ALA A 58 8.32 -8.29 -66.69
CA ALA A 58 9.10 -7.52 -65.72
C ALA A 58 9.83 -8.41 -64.71
N GLU A 59 9.19 -9.50 -64.28
CA GLU A 59 9.77 -10.51 -63.40
C GLU A 59 10.90 -11.27 -64.10
N GLN A 60 10.67 -11.72 -65.33
CA GLN A 60 11.68 -12.41 -66.12
C GLN A 60 12.89 -11.50 -66.40
N ALA A 61 12.66 -10.25 -66.79
CA ALA A 61 13.74 -9.29 -67.04
C ALA A 61 14.60 -9.01 -65.79
N LEU A 62 13.98 -8.95 -64.60
CA LEU A 62 14.71 -8.77 -63.35
C LEU A 62 15.54 -10.01 -63.00
N LYS A 63 14.99 -11.21 -63.23
CA LYS A 63 15.69 -12.48 -63.00
C LYS A 63 16.88 -12.65 -63.94
N ASP A 64 16.71 -12.39 -65.23
CA ASP A 64 17.78 -12.48 -66.23
C ASP A 64 18.93 -11.51 -65.92
N ALA A 65 18.58 -10.29 -65.47
CA ALA A 65 19.57 -9.29 -65.06
C ALA A 65 20.32 -9.72 -63.79
N GLU A 66 19.66 -10.38 -62.84
CA GLU A 66 20.27 -10.89 -61.60
C GLU A 66 21.26 -12.04 -61.90
N GLU A 67 20.89 -12.97 -62.78
CA GLU A 67 21.76 -14.06 -63.22
C GLU A 67 23.01 -13.54 -63.95
N ARG A 68 22.84 -12.55 -64.85
CA ARG A 68 23.96 -11.88 -65.53
C ARG A 68 24.87 -11.14 -64.55
N LEU A 69 24.30 -10.48 -63.54
CA LEU A 69 25.10 -9.81 -62.52
C LEU A 69 25.90 -10.81 -61.67
N GLN A 70 25.29 -11.93 -61.26
CA GLN A 70 25.99 -12.97 -60.50
C GLN A 70 27.16 -13.56 -61.30
N LYS A 71 26.95 -13.82 -62.59
CA LYS A 71 28.01 -14.29 -63.48
C LYS A 71 29.15 -13.27 -63.60
N LEU A 72 28.84 -11.99 -63.81
CA LEU A 72 29.84 -10.93 -63.88
C LEU A 72 30.63 -10.78 -62.57
N VAL A 73 29.96 -10.87 -61.42
CA VAL A 73 30.61 -10.83 -60.09
C VAL A 73 31.57 -12.00 -59.92
N SER A 74 31.17 -13.20 -60.35
CA SER A 74 32.00 -14.41 -60.32
C SER A 74 33.21 -14.28 -61.26
N ASP A 75 32.98 -13.92 -62.53
CA ASP A 75 34.01 -13.83 -63.56
C ASP A 75 35.04 -12.72 -63.27
N ALA A 76 34.61 -11.65 -62.61
CA ALA A 76 35.47 -10.54 -62.19
C ALA A 76 36.04 -10.70 -60.77
N GLN A 77 35.69 -11.78 -60.04
CA GLN A 77 36.07 -12.02 -58.64
C GLN A 77 35.83 -10.79 -57.74
N LEU A 78 34.69 -10.11 -57.94
CA LEU A 78 34.36 -8.91 -57.16
C LEU A 78 33.90 -9.29 -55.75
N MET A 79 34.34 -8.51 -54.76
CA MET A 79 33.87 -8.65 -53.38
C MET A 79 32.46 -8.08 -53.20
N ASP A 80 31.74 -8.60 -52.21
CA ASP A 80 30.34 -8.25 -51.94
C ASP A 80 30.10 -6.77 -51.57
N ASP A 81 31.13 -6.07 -51.10
CA ASP A 81 31.11 -4.68 -50.68
C ASP A 81 31.71 -3.71 -51.72
N ASP A 82 31.99 -4.20 -52.94
CA ASP A 82 32.55 -3.36 -54.00
C ASP A 82 31.63 -2.17 -54.31
N ARG A 83 32.21 -0.97 -54.29
CA ARG A 83 31.51 0.30 -54.52
C ARG A 83 30.80 0.34 -55.88
N GLN A 84 31.31 -0.38 -56.87
CA GLN A 84 30.70 -0.50 -58.20
C GLN A 84 29.45 -1.39 -58.19
N LEU A 85 29.32 -2.32 -57.24
CA LEU A 85 28.16 -3.21 -57.06
C LEU A 85 27.08 -2.63 -56.15
N LEU A 86 27.44 -1.77 -55.19
CA LEU A 86 26.48 -1.19 -54.24
C LEU A 86 25.35 -0.41 -54.93
N ALA A 87 25.67 0.33 -55.99
CA ALA A 87 24.69 1.12 -56.74
C ALA A 87 23.66 0.25 -57.47
N ILE A 88 24.14 -0.81 -58.16
CA ILE A 88 23.26 -1.70 -58.91
C ILE A 88 22.44 -2.60 -57.97
N ARG A 89 23.02 -3.09 -56.86
CA ARG A 89 22.31 -3.87 -55.82
C ARG A 89 21.16 -3.05 -55.21
N ARG A 90 21.38 -1.77 -54.91
CA ARG A 90 20.31 -0.86 -54.47
C ARG A 90 19.21 -0.73 -55.52
N GLN A 91 19.56 -0.71 -56.80
CA GLN A 91 18.59 -0.63 -57.88
C GLN A 91 17.75 -1.91 -58.00
N PHE A 92 18.37 -3.09 -57.85
CA PHE A 92 17.67 -4.38 -57.76
C PHE A 92 16.64 -4.40 -56.63
N GLU A 93 17.02 -3.97 -55.42
CA GLU A 93 16.11 -3.90 -54.28
C GLU A 93 14.91 -2.96 -54.52
N LEU A 94 15.15 -1.81 -55.16
CA LEU A 94 14.08 -0.89 -55.53
C LEU A 94 13.11 -1.49 -56.56
N GLN A 95 13.61 -2.20 -57.56
CA GLN A 95 12.77 -2.84 -58.57
C GLN A 95 12.03 -4.06 -58.02
N ARG A 96 12.67 -4.85 -57.13
CA ARG A 96 12.05 -5.97 -56.41
C ARG A 96 10.88 -5.50 -55.55
N SER A 97 11.04 -4.38 -54.86
CA SER A 97 9.96 -3.72 -54.11
C SER A 97 8.82 -3.24 -55.02
N ALA A 98 9.14 -2.65 -56.18
CA ALA A 98 8.15 -2.20 -57.15
C ALA A 98 7.36 -3.36 -57.79
N LEU A 99 8.05 -4.47 -58.12
CA LEU A 99 7.46 -5.70 -58.64
C LEU A 99 6.53 -6.35 -57.60
N ALA A 100 6.98 -6.48 -56.35
CA ALA A 100 6.17 -7.00 -55.24
C ALA A 100 4.89 -6.19 -55.01
N LYS A 101 4.97 -4.86 -55.15
CA LYS A 101 3.80 -3.97 -55.05
C LYS A 101 2.83 -4.15 -56.22
N ALA A 102 3.33 -4.43 -57.42
CA ALA A 102 2.54 -4.61 -58.63
C ALA A 102 1.85 -5.99 -58.71
N THR A 103 2.46 -7.04 -58.13
CA THR A 103 1.91 -8.41 -58.08
C THR A 103 0.92 -8.62 -56.92
N GLY A 104 0.60 -7.58 -56.14
CA GLY A 104 -0.23 -7.72 -54.94
C GLY A 104 0.43 -8.56 -53.83
N GLY A 105 1.74 -8.80 -53.95
CA GLY A 105 2.51 -9.55 -52.99
C GLY A 105 2.64 -8.79 -51.68
N LYS A 106 1.91 -9.23 -50.64
CA LYS A 106 2.38 -9.08 -49.26
C LYS A 106 3.83 -9.56 -49.24
N ALA A 107 4.74 -8.71 -48.77
CA ALA A 107 6.14 -9.05 -48.54
C ALA A 107 6.20 -10.47 -47.95
N GLY A 108 6.76 -11.40 -48.72
CA GLY A 108 6.90 -12.79 -48.32
C GLY A 108 7.62 -12.82 -46.99
N GLY A 109 6.94 -13.31 -45.96
CA GLY A 109 7.48 -13.39 -44.61
C GLY A 109 8.73 -14.24 -44.60
N ALA A 110 9.88 -13.59 -44.43
CA ALA A 110 10.83 -14.14 -43.47
C ALA A 110 10.06 -14.31 -42.14
N PRO A 111 10.24 -15.42 -41.41
CA PRO A 111 9.55 -15.62 -40.14
C PRO A 111 9.72 -14.36 -39.29
N ALA A 112 8.61 -13.83 -38.78
CA ALA A 112 8.61 -12.62 -37.97
C ALA A 112 9.56 -12.87 -36.79
N VAL A 113 10.71 -12.18 -36.78
CA VAL A 113 11.72 -12.33 -35.74
C VAL A 113 11.07 -11.97 -34.40
N SER A 114 10.99 -12.96 -33.52
CA SER A 114 10.39 -12.85 -32.20
C SER A 114 11.39 -12.19 -31.26
N PHE A 115 10.96 -11.15 -30.53
CA PHE A 115 11.82 -10.58 -29.50
C PHE A 115 12.13 -11.63 -28.44
N ALA A 116 11.10 -12.30 -27.92
CA ALA A 116 11.26 -13.25 -26.83
C ALA A 116 12.11 -14.48 -27.21
N LYS A 117 11.96 -15.00 -28.44
CA LYS A 117 12.63 -16.25 -28.86
C LYS A 117 13.98 -16.02 -29.55
N ASP A 118 14.12 -14.96 -30.33
CA ASP A 118 15.27 -14.80 -31.23
C ASP A 118 16.23 -13.70 -30.74
N VAL A 119 15.71 -12.59 -30.18
CA VAL A 119 16.53 -11.43 -29.79
C VAL A 119 16.92 -11.46 -28.31
N ALA A 120 15.97 -11.72 -27.41
CA ALA A 120 16.19 -11.71 -25.98
C ALA A 120 17.31 -12.69 -25.54
N PRO A 121 17.43 -13.91 -26.11
CA PRO A 121 18.55 -14.80 -25.78
C PRO A 121 19.92 -14.26 -26.14
N ILE A 122 20.04 -13.53 -27.26
CA ILE A 122 21.29 -12.89 -27.67
C ILE A 122 21.65 -11.78 -26.67
N LEU A 123 20.69 -10.91 -26.35
CA LEU A 123 20.92 -9.79 -25.43
C LEU A 123 21.23 -10.26 -24.01
N ALA A 124 20.46 -11.21 -23.48
CA ALA A 124 20.69 -11.76 -22.15
C ALA A 124 22.04 -12.48 -22.08
N GLY A 125 22.37 -13.33 -23.07
CA GLY A 125 23.59 -14.14 -23.07
C GLY A 125 24.88 -13.33 -23.31
N LYS A 126 24.83 -12.28 -24.14
CA LYS A 126 26.03 -11.51 -24.53
C LYS A 126 26.19 -10.17 -23.81
N CYS A 127 25.09 -9.60 -23.30
CA CYS A 127 25.08 -8.24 -22.74
C CYS A 127 24.72 -8.20 -21.25
N GLY A 128 23.96 -9.19 -20.75
CA GLY A 128 23.44 -9.21 -19.38
C GLY A 128 24.51 -9.04 -18.30
N ASN A 129 25.71 -9.59 -18.49
CA ASN A 129 26.78 -9.52 -17.48
C ASN A 129 27.31 -8.11 -17.15
N CYS A 130 27.06 -7.12 -18.03
CA CYS A 130 27.58 -5.75 -17.88
C CYS A 130 26.50 -4.67 -18.02
N HIS A 131 25.28 -5.07 -18.37
CA HIS A 131 24.11 -4.22 -18.56
C HIS A 131 22.90 -4.81 -17.81
N ASP A 132 23.11 -5.29 -16.59
CA ASP A 132 22.06 -5.76 -15.68
C ASP A 132 21.62 -4.64 -14.71
N ALA A 133 20.73 -4.96 -13.78
CA ALA A 133 20.23 -4.00 -12.79
C ALA A 133 21.34 -3.48 -11.85
N ASP A 134 22.29 -4.34 -11.47
CA ASP A 134 23.36 -4.07 -10.49
C ASP A 134 24.62 -3.47 -11.16
N ARG A 135 24.80 -3.70 -12.46
CA ARG A 135 25.92 -3.28 -13.30
C ARG A 135 25.37 -2.69 -14.59
N ALA A 136 25.13 -1.38 -14.56
CA ALA A 136 24.62 -0.61 -15.69
C ALA A 136 25.74 0.13 -16.43
N SER A 137 26.59 -0.59 -17.18
CA SER A 137 27.66 0.04 -17.96
C SER A 137 27.07 1.07 -18.93
N GLY A 138 27.63 2.29 -18.95
CA GLY A 138 27.06 3.39 -19.75
C GLY A 138 25.67 3.87 -19.28
N GLY A 139 25.21 3.43 -18.10
CA GLY A 139 23.85 3.70 -17.61
C GLY A 139 22.76 2.97 -18.40
N LEU A 140 23.12 1.98 -19.21
CA LEU A 140 22.18 1.15 -19.97
C LEU A 140 21.88 -0.11 -19.17
N ARG A 141 20.59 -0.43 -19.05
CA ARG A 141 20.11 -1.69 -18.48
C ARG A 141 19.30 -2.47 -19.52
N LEU A 142 19.62 -3.76 -19.66
CA LEU A 142 19.04 -4.70 -20.63
C LEU A 142 18.42 -5.90 -19.90
N GLU A 143 17.95 -5.69 -18.68
CA GLU A 143 17.31 -6.71 -17.87
C GLU A 143 15.90 -7.04 -18.36
N SER A 144 15.19 -6.12 -19.04
CA SER A 144 13.83 -6.33 -19.54
C SER A 144 13.58 -5.52 -20.81
N TYR A 145 12.47 -5.76 -21.50
CA TYR A 145 12.09 -4.94 -22.65
C TYR A 145 11.80 -3.49 -22.25
N ALA A 146 11.16 -3.28 -21.08
CA ALA A 146 10.83 -1.96 -20.57
C ALA A 146 12.08 -1.10 -20.31
N THR A 147 13.16 -1.69 -19.79
CA THR A 147 14.41 -0.97 -19.55
C THR A 147 15.24 -0.76 -20.82
N LEU A 148 15.12 -1.68 -21.78
CA LEU A 148 15.65 -1.51 -23.13
C LEU A 148 15.04 -0.27 -23.82
N GLU A 149 13.72 -0.05 -23.69
CA GLU A 149 13.03 1.12 -24.24
C GLU A 149 13.51 2.46 -23.66
N VAL A 150 13.91 2.48 -22.38
CA VAL A 150 14.42 3.68 -21.70
C VAL A 150 15.78 4.10 -22.29
N GLY A 151 16.61 3.13 -22.68
CA GLY A 151 17.96 3.38 -23.18
C GLY A 151 18.97 3.71 -22.06
N GLY A 152 20.11 4.30 -22.44
CA GLY A 152 21.20 4.61 -21.52
C GLY A 152 21.61 6.08 -21.54
N ARG A 153 22.77 6.41 -20.96
CA ARG A 153 23.27 7.81 -20.95
C ARG A 153 23.51 8.39 -22.35
N SER A 154 23.67 7.52 -23.36
CA SER A 154 23.83 7.92 -24.76
C SER A 154 22.50 8.11 -25.50
N GLY A 155 21.36 8.09 -24.79
CA GLY A 155 20.03 8.29 -25.35
C GLY A 155 19.31 6.98 -25.70
N PRO A 156 18.24 7.08 -26.51
CA PRO A 156 17.44 5.93 -26.93
C PRO A 156 18.30 4.86 -27.61
N LEU A 157 18.08 3.60 -27.22
CA LEU A 157 18.85 2.49 -27.76
C LEU A 157 18.37 2.07 -29.16
N LEU A 158 17.07 2.21 -29.42
CA LEU A 158 16.40 1.78 -30.64
C LEU A 158 15.76 2.96 -31.37
N VAL A 159 15.80 2.89 -32.70
CA VAL A 159 14.95 3.65 -33.61
C VAL A 159 14.08 2.63 -34.36
N PRO A 160 12.85 2.36 -33.90
CA PRO A 160 11.97 1.39 -34.52
C PRO A 160 11.82 1.62 -36.03
N GLY A 161 11.95 0.56 -36.82
CA GLY A 161 11.90 0.61 -38.29
C GLY A 161 13.22 1.00 -38.96
N ASN A 162 14.23 1.45 -38.21
CA ASN A 162 15.51 1.87 -38.78
C ASN A 162 16.72 1.28 -38.01
N PRO A 163 17.20 0.09 -38.41
CA PRO A 163 18.37 -0.54 -37.81
C PRO A 163 19.62 0.33 -37.89
N ASN A 164 19.87 1.00 -39.02
CA ASN A 164 21.08 1.81 -39.22
C ASN A 164 21.12 3.06 -38.31
N ALA A 165 19.95 3.61 -37.98
CA ALA A 165 19.83 4.73 -37.05
C ALA A 165 19.79 4.29 -35.57
N SER A 166 19.63 2.99 -35.29
CA SER A 166 19.55 2.47 -33.93
C SER A 166 20.93 2.36 -33.28
N LEU A 167 21.10 2.96 -32.10
CA LEU A 167 22.36 2.93 -31.36
C LEU A 167 22.81 1.50 -31.05
N LEU A 168 21.85 0.58 -30.82
CA LEU A 168 22.15 -0.85 -30.65
C LEU A 168 22.98 -1.39 -31.83
N MET A 169 22.50 -1.23 -33.06
CA MET A 169 23.21 -1.74 -34.24
C MET A 169 24.54 -1.04 -34.48
N GLN A 170 24.61 0.28 -34.26
CA GLN A 170 25.86 1.03 -34.39
C GLN A 170 26.95 0.51 -33.44
N ARG A 171 26.56 0.10 -32.22
CA ARG A 171 27.49 -0.49 -31.24
C ARG A 171 27.84 -1.94 -31.57
N LEU A 172 26.89 -2.73 -32.06
CA LEU A 172 27.13 -4.14 -32.38
C LEU A 172 27.99 -4.31 -33.65
N ALA A 173 27.76 -3.47 -34.67
CA ALA A 173 28.45 -3.54 -35.96
C ALA A 173 29.67 -2.60 -36.08
N SER A 174 30.08 -1.93 -35.00
CA SER A 174 31.21 -1.00 -35.04
C SER A 174 32.51 -1.68 -35.48
N PRO A 175 33.24 -1.15 -36.49
CA PRO A 175 34.54 -1.68 -36.90
C PRO A 175 35.63 -1.38 -35.88
N ASN A 176 35.46 -0.39 -35.01
CA ASN A 176 36.38 -0.08 -33.93
C ASN A 176 36.15 -1.05 -32.75
N PRO A 177 37.11 -1.94 -32.42
CA PRO A 177 36.96 -2.91 -31.33
C PRO A 177 36.74 -2.28 -29.95
N MET A 178 37.25 -1.07 -29.72
CA MET A 178 37.07 -0.36 -28.45
C MET A 178 35.68 0.26 -28.28
N ALA A 179 34.98 0.49 -29.39
CA ALA A 179 33.62 1.05 -29.39
C ALA A 179 32.54 -0.02 -29.62
N ARG A 180 32.95 -1.21 -30.08
CA ARG A 180 32.09 -2.36 -30.37
C ARG A 180 31.65 -3.08 -29.10
N MET A 181 30.40 -3.54 -29.08
CA MET A 181 29.86 -4.39 -28.01
C MET A 181 29.66 -5.83 -28.51
N PRO A 182 29.87 -6.87 -27.65
CA PRO A 182 30.31 -6.79 -26.25
C PRO A 182 31.78 -6.35 -26.12
N ARG A 183 32.07 -5.47 -25.15
CA ARG A 183 33.44 -4.99 -24.90
C ARG A 183 34.27 -6.14 -24.34
N ASN A 184 35.43 -6.39 -24.95
CA ASN A 184 36.32 -7.53 -24.63
C ASN A 184 35.67 -8.92 -24.81
N GLY A 185 34.55 -9.01 -25.55
CA GLY A 185 33.90 -10.27 -25.90
C GLY A 185 34.07 -10.62 -27.38
N GLN A 186 33.66 -11.84 -27.75
CA GLN A 186 33.53 -12.20 -29.15
C GLN A 186 32.46 -11.31 -29.82
N PRO A 187 32.71 -10.81 -31.05
CA PRO A 187 31.66 -10.17 -31.82
C PRO A 187 30.47 -11.09 -32.02
N LEU A 188 29.30 -10.49 -32.19
CA LEU A 188 28.12 -11.21 -32.64
C LEU A 188 28.39 -11.80 -34.03
N SER A 189 27.83 -12.97 -34.29
CA SER A 189 27.84 -13.58 -35.61
C SER A 189 27.02 -12.73 -36.59
N GLN A 190 27.25 -12.93 -37.90
CA GLN A 190 26.44 -12.27 -38.93
C GLN A 190 24.96 -12.65 -38.81
N ASP A 191 24.65 -13.86 -38.35
CA ASP A 191 23.28 -14.30 -38.10
C ASP A 191 22.64 -13.56 -36.92
N GLU A 192 23.35 -13.44 -35.80
CA GLU A 192 22.87 -12.69 -34.64
C GLU A 192 22.63 -11.21 -34.99
N LEU A 193 23.53 -10.59 -35.75
CA LEU A 193 23.38 -9.23 -36.25
C LEU A 193 22.17 -9.08 -37.19
N ARG A 194 21.97 -10.04 -38.12
CA ARG A 194 20.82 -10.05 -39.03
C ARG A 194 19.50 -10.22 -38.28
N THR A 195 19.45 -11.08 -37.27
CA THR A 195 18.28 -11.28 -36.40
C THR A 195 17.89 -9.98 -35.70
N ILE A 196 18.84 -9.31 -35.05
CA ILE A 196 18.58 -8.04 -34.34
C ILE A 196 18.16 -6.95 -35.35
N ALA A 197 18.83 -6.84 -36.49
CA ALA A 197 18.51 -5.86 -37.51
C ALA A 197 17.10 -6.07 -38.10
N ALA A 198 16.73 -7.31 -38.41
CA ALA A 198 15.41 -7.66 -38.94
C ALA A 198 14.30 -7.34 -37.92
N TRP A 199 14.52 -7.65 -36.63
CA TRP A 199 13.59 -7.29 -35.56
C TRP A 199 13.42 -5.76 -35.44
N ILE A 200 14.50 -4.99 -35.46
CA ILE A 200 14.41 -3.51 -35.43
C ILE A 200 13.67 -2.98 -36.66
N ALA A 201 13.96 -3.51 -37.85
CA ALA A 201 13.32 -3.12 -39.10
C ALA A 201 11.80 -3.38 -39.08
N ALA A 202 11.36 -4.44 -38.39
CA ALA A 202 9.95 -4.75 -38.16
C ALA A 202 9.26 -3.83 -37.13
N GLY A 203 9.95 -2.80 -36.63
CA GLY A 203 9.42 -1.89 -35.61
C GLY A 203 9.76 -2.32 -34.18
N ALA A 204 10.74 -3.22 -34.01
CA ALA A 204 11.16 -3.76 -32.73
C ALA A 204 10.00 -4.33 -31.87
N PRO A 205 9.03 -5.08 -32.44
CA PRO A 205 7.83 -5.49 -31.70
C PRO A 205 8.17 -6.31 -30.45
N PHE A 206 7.43 -6.09 -29.36
CA PHE A 206 7.44 -6.94 -28.17
C PHE A 206 6.33 -7.97 -28.28
N ASP A 207 6.66 -9.25 -28.16
CA ASP A 207 5.73 -10.38 -28.26
C ASP A 207 5.61 -11.19 -26.96
N GLY A 208 6.00 -10.60 -25.82
CA GLY A 208 5.80 -11.17 -24.49
C GLY A 208 4.58 -10.61 -23.73
N THR A 209 4.26 -11.23 -22.59
CA THR A 209 3.12 -10.88 -21.73
C THR A 209 3.30 -9.58 -20.96
N GLU A 210 4.49 -9.34 -20.41
CA GLU A 210 4.79 -8.16 -19.59
C GLU A 210 6.20 -7.62 -19.92
N LYS A 211 6.30 -6.35 -20.28
CA LYS A 211 7.57 -5.72 -20.70
C LYS A 211 8.63 -5.68 -19.60
N THR A 212 8.22 -5.85 -18.34
CA THR A 212 9.10 -5.86 -17.16
C THR A 212 9.66 -7.24 -16.83
N VAL A 213 9.23 -8.30 -17.53
CA VAL A 213 9.79 -9.64 -17.36
C VAL A 213 11.25 -9.63 -17.78
N SER A 214 12.09 -10.32 -17.00
CA SER A 214 13.53 -10.33 -17.24
C SER A 214 13.88 -11.04 -18.55
N LEU A 215 14.85 -10.53 -19.33
CA LEU A 215 15.33 -11.20 -20.54
C LEU A 215 15.94 -12.58 -20.23
N SER A 216 16.61 -12.71 -19.08
CA SER A 216 17.16 -13.99 -18.61
C SER A 216 16.06 -15.04 -18.40
N LEU A 217 14.87 -14.65 -17.94
CA LEU A 217 13.72 -15.54 -17.83
C LEU A 217 13.27 -16.07 -19.19
N LEU A 218 13.22 -15.19 -20.20
CA LEU A 218 12.87 -15.55 -21.57
C LEU A 218 13.88 -16.55 -22.18
N THR A 219 15.13 -16.55 -21.71
CA THR A 219 16.15 -17.52 -22.15
C THR A 219 16.00 -18.90 -21.55
N VAL A 220 15.53 -18.98 -20.29
CA VAL A 220 15.40 -20.24 -19.56
C VAL A 220 14.10 -20.95 -19.94
N ASN A 221 13.03 -20.20 -20.18
CA ASN A 221 11.78 -20.74 -20.70
C ASN A 221 11.12 -19.71 -21.64
N PRO A 222 11.29 -19.84 -22.97
CA PRO A 222 10.71 -18.94 -23.96
C PRO A 222 9.18 -18.88 -23.94
N ASP A 223 8.53 -19.88 -23.33
CA ASP A 223 7.08 -19.95 -23.20
C ASP A 223 6.54 -19.19 -21.97
N LEU A 224 7.39 -18.76 -21.03
CA LEU A 224 7.01 -17.82 -19.96
C LEU A 224 6.52 -16.47 -20.51
N ALA A 225 6.97 -16.12 -21.72
CA ALA A 225 6.48 -14.96 -22.47
C ALA A 225 5.00 -15.07 -22.85
N LYS A 226 4.42 -16.28 -22.79
CA LYS A 226 3.05 -16.61 -23.20
C LYS A 226 2.20 -17.17 -22.07
N GLU A 227 2.82 -17.71 -21.02
CA GLU A 227 2.13 -18.19 -19.83
C GLU A 227 1.48 -17.00 -19.11
N LYS A 228 0.15 -16.98 -19.11
CA LYS A 228 -0.59 -16.09 -18.21
C LYS A 228 -0.26 -16.52 -16.79
N VAL A 229 0.09 -15.55 -15.93
CA VAL A 229 0.14 -15.78 -14.50
C VAL A 229 -1.26 -16.19 -14.05
N VAL A 230 -1.47 -17.48 -13.81
CA VAL A 230 -2.75 -17.99 -13.31
C VAL A 230 -2.77 -17.73 -11.81
N ILE A 231 -3.58 -16.76 -11.41
CA ILE A 231 -3.84 -16.46 -10.00
C ILE A 231 -5.04 -17.30 -9.59
N GLU A 232 -4.76 -18.40 -8.91
CA GLU A 232 -5.80 -19.24 -8.31
C GLU A 232 -6.40 -18.53 -7.10
N LYS A 233 -7.72 -18.34 -7.09
CA LYS A 233 -8.40 -17.74 -5.95
C LYS A 233 -8.54 -18.75 -4.82
N ALA A 234 -8.42 -18.28 -3.59
CA ALA A 234 -8.72 -19.08 -2.40
C ALA A 234 -10.19 -19.53 -2.41
N THR A 235 -10.43 -20.75 -1.96
CA THR A 235 -11.75 -21.38 -1.87
C THR A 235 -12.41 -21.16 -0.50
N GLY A 236 -11.63 -20.72 0.48
CA GLY A 236 -12.04 -20.58 1.88
C GLY A 236 -11.73 -21.83 2.72
N ASN A 237 -11.26 -22.91 2.10
CA ASN A 237 -10.88 -24.16 2.77
C ASN A 237 -9.37 -24.24 3.06
N GLU A 238 -8.59 -23.28 2.58
CA GLU A 238 -7.15 -23.19 2.80
C GLU A 238 -6.85 -22.93 4.29
N LYS A 239 -5.80 -23.57 4.82
CA LYS A 239 -5.38 -23.37 6.21
C LYS A 239 -4.68 -22.03 6.40
N VAL A 240 -4.03 -21.53 5.35
CA VAL A 240 -3.23 -20.31 5.38
C VAL A 240 -3.84 -19.27 4.44
N SER A 241 -4.08 -18.08 4.99
CA SER A 241 -4.51 -16.90 4.24
C SER A 241 -3.28 -16.17 3.71
N PHE A 242 -3.20 -15.90 2.40
CA PHE A 242 -2.08 -15.14 1.86
C PHE A 242 -2.08 -13.72 2.45
N VAL A 243 -3.22 -13.03 2.39
CA VAL A 243 -3.35 -11.65 2.85
C VAL A 243 -3.05 -11.48 4.35
N ARG A 244 -3.48 -12.43 5.19
CA ARG A 244 -3.31 -12.35 6.65
C ARG A 244 -1.98 -12.92 7.13
N ASP A 245 -1.55 -14.06 6.58
CA ASP A 245 -0.48 -14.86 7.18
C ASP A 245 0.86 -14.73 6.41
N ILE A 246 0.84 -14.37 5.12
CA ILE A 246 2.06 -14.29 4.28
C ILE A 246 2.42 -12.84 3.92
N ALA A 247 1.45 -12.07 3.42
CA ALA A 247 1.65 -10.71 2.91
C ALA A 247 2.29 -9.75 3.93
N PRO A 248 1.99 -9.79 5.25
CA PRO A 248 2.64 -8.91 6.22
C PRO A 248 4.16 -9.07 6.24
N THR A 249 4.69 -10.30 6.15
CA THR A 249 6.13 -10.53 6.09
C THR A 249 6.71 -10.02 4.78
N PHE A 250 6.02 -10.20 3.65
CA PHE A 250 6.47 -9.66 2.37
C PHE A 250 6.59 -8.14 2.40
N VAL A 251 5.60 -7.44 2.96
CA VAL A 251 5.59 -5.98 3.02
C VAL A 251 6.62 -5.47 4.04
N ASN A 252 6.62 -6.02 5.27
CA ASN A 252 7.41 -5.47 6.37
C ASN A 252 8.87 -5.93 6.38
N THR A 253 9.17 -7.12 5.83
CA THR A 253 10.51 -7.72 5.87
C THR A 253 11.20 -7.64 4.52
N CYS A 254 10.49 -8.01 3.45
CA CYS A 254 11.09 -8.11 2.12
C CYS A 254 10.93 -6.80 1.31
N GLY A 255 9.89 -6.04 1.60
CA GLY A 255 9.46 -4.86 0.85
C GLY A 255 10.46 -3.71 0.85
N GLY A 256 11.42 -3.67 1.78
CA GLY A 256 12.50 -2.68 1.74
C GLY A 256 13.45 -2.83 0.54
N CYS A 257 13.58 -4.05 -0.01
CA CYS A 257 14.53 -4.35 -1.09
C CYS A 257 13.87 -4.93 -2.36
N HIS A 258 12.63 -5.41 -2.25
CA HIS A 258 11.86 -6.03 -3.34
C HIS A 258 10.52 -5.32 -3.53
N ASN A 259 10.55 -4.05 -3.91
CA ASN A 259 9.39 -3.22 -4.23
C ASN A 259 9.54 -2.59 -5.63
N ASP A 260 8.58 -1.76 -6.06
CA ASP A 260 8.63 -1.15 -7.39
C ASP A 260 9.75 -0.12 -7.60
N ALA A 261 10.21 0.53 -6.55
CA ALA A 261 11.32 1.48 -6.58
C ALA A 261 12.69 0.80 -6.42
N GLN A 262 12.76 -0.28 -5.64
CA GLN A 262 13.96 -1.07 -5.39
C GLN A 262 13.66 -2.54 -5.70
N ARG A 263 14.11 -3.01 -6.87
CA ARG A 263 13.88 -4.37 -7.40
C ARG A 263 15.17 -5.19 -7.37
N ARG A 264 15.71 -5.52 -6.19
CA ARG A 264 16.90 -6.37 -6.12
C ARG A 264 16.61 -7.73 -6.76
N GLY A 265 17.48 -8.17 -7.66
CA GLY A 265 17.27 -9.38 -8.47
C GLY A 265 16.01 -9.32 -9.34
N GLY A 266 15.57 -8.12 -9.73
CA GLY A 266 14.37 -7.87 -10.54
C GLY A 266 13.03 -8.21 -9.89
N LEU A 267 13.00 -8.64 -8.63
CA LEU A 267 11.77 -9.06 -7.94
C LEU A 267 11.01 -7.87 -7.35
N SER A 268 9.69 -7.84 -7.56
CA SER A 268 8.76 -6.91 -6.89
C SER A 268 7.69 -7.67 -6.12
N LEU A 269 7.58 -7.39 -4.82
CA LEU A 269 6.56 -7.93 -3.91
C LEU A 269 5.47 -6.88 -3.63
N ALA A 270 5.34 -5.85 -4.48
CA ALA A 270 4.41 -4.76 -4.26
C ALA A 270 2.93 -5.18 -4.39
N THR A 271 2.65 -6.19 -5.21
CA THR A 271 1.30 -6.69 -5.54
C THR A 271 1.37 -8.20 -5.69
N PHE A 272 0.28 -8.93 -5.44
CA PHE A 272 0.26 -10.39 -5.59
C PHE A 272 0.64 -10.86 -7.01
N GLU A 273 0.12 -10.17 -8.04
CA GLU A 273 0.44 -10.47 -9.44
C GLU A 273 1.96 -10.50 -9.69
N LYS A 274 2.68 -9.48 -9.24
CA LYS A 274 4.14 -9.37 -9.38
C LYS A 274 4.92 -10.42 -8.59
N VAL A 275 4.43 -10.86 -7.42
CA VAL A 275 5.02 -11.99 -6.69
C VAL A 275 5.04 -13.23 -7.58
N MET A 276 3.91 -13.50 -8.26
CA MET A 276 3.73 -14.68 -9.10
C MET A 276 4.47 -14.58 -10.44
N VAL A 277 4.78 -13.37 -10.92
CA VAL A 277 5.69 -13.14 -12.06
C VAL A 277 7.12 -13.53 -11.71
N GLY A 278 7.62 -13.14 -10.53
CA GLY A 278 8.99 -13.42 -10.10
C GLY A 278 10.01 -12.32 -10.44
N GLY A 279 11.28 -12.70 -10.57
CA GLY A 279 12.40 -11.77 -10.82
C GLY A 279 13.41 -12.33 -11.82
N GLU A 280 14.61 -11.74 -11.90
CA GLU A 280 15.67 -12.11 -12.88
C GLU A 280 16.03 -13.60 -12.88
N SER A 281 15.89 -14.27 -11.73
CA SER A 281 16.26 -15.68 -11.57
C SER A 281 15.14 -16.69 -11.83
N GLY A 282 13.91 -16.27 -12.13
CA GLY A 282 12.80 -17.23 -12.15
C GLY A 282 11.48 -16.70 -11.63
N ARG A 283 10.44 -17.51 -11.88
CA ARG A 283 9.34 -17.61 -10.92
C ARG A 283 9.94 -17.91 -9.54
N VAL A 284 9.52 -17.15 -8.54
CA VAL A 284 9.97 -17.37 -7.15
C VAL A 284 9.05 -18.32 -6.38
N ILE A 285 7.82 -18.51 -6.87
CA ILE A 285 6.83 -19.46 -6.34
C ILE A 285 6.45 -20.46 -7.43
N THR A 286 6.46 -21.74 -7.07
CA THR A 286 5.91 -22.84 -7.84
C THR A 286 4.71 -23.41 -7.07
N PRO A 287 3.46 -23.09 -7.46
CA PRO A 287 2.26 -23.58 -6.80
C PRO A 287 2.27 -25.09 -6.59
N GLY A 288 1.92 -25.53 -5.37
CA GLY A 288 1.89 -26.94 -4.96
C GLY A 288 3.26 -27.54 -4.63
N LYS A 289 4.36 -26.82 -4.88
CA LYS A 289 5.71 -27.39 -4.82
C LYS A 289 6.68 -26.49 -4.03
N PRO A 290 6.70 -26.59 -2.69
CA PRO A 290 7.57 -25.77 -1.85
C PRO A 290 9.06 -25.98 -2.16
N GLU A 291 9.51 -27.23 -2.30
CA GLU A 291 10.94 -27.52 -2.52
C GLU A 291 11.44 -27.06 -3.91
N GLU A 292 10.56 -26.90 -4.90
CA GLU A 292 10.90 -26.31 -6.20
C GLU A 292 10.80 -24.77 -6.18
N SER A 293 10.13 -24.19 -5.18
CA SER A 293 9.92 -22.75 -5.08
C SER A 293 11.19 -22.05 -4.58
N ARG A 294 11.78 -21.20 -5.43
CA ARG A 294 13.01 -20.49 -5.09
C ARG A 294 12.87 -19.61 -3.84
N LEU A 295 11.73 -18.95 -3.65
CA LEU A 295 11.50 -18.15 -2.45
C LEU A 295 11.68 -18.99 -1.18
N TRP A 296 11.04 -20.18 -1.15
CA TRP A 296 11.15 -21.13 -0.04
C TRP A 296 12.60 -21.49 0.23
N ARG A 297 13.33 -21.97 -0.77
CA ARG A 297 14.73 -22.40 -0.62
C ARG A 297 15.63 -21.29 -0.07
N LEU A 298 15.43 -20.04 -0.51
CA LEU A 298 16.24 -18.92 -0.03
C LEU A 298 15.88 -18.49 1.40
N VAL A 299 14.60 -18.51 1.79
CA VAL A 299 14.21 -18.10 3.15
C VAL A 299 14.36 -19.21 4.19
N ASN A 300 14.31 -20.47 3.76
CA ASN A 300 14.56 -21.66 4.58
C ASN A 300 16.05 -21.99 4.71
N ALA A 301 16.91 -21.21 4.03
CA ALA A 301 18.37 -21.39 3.99
C ALA A 301 18.84 -22.72 3.35
N ASP A 302 18.05 -23.26 2.42
CA ASP A 302 18.43 -24.43 1.60
C ASP A 302 19.26 -24.03 0.37
N ASP A 303 19.32 -22.74 0.04
CA ASP A 303 20.08 -22.19 -1.10
C ASP A 303 20.69 -20.82 -0.77
N THR A 304 21.68 -20.41 -1.55
CA THR A 304 22.40 -19.15 -1.38
C THR A 304 22.12 -18.17 -2.52
N PRO A 305 22.07 -16.85 -2.24
CA PRO A 305 22.14 -16.22 -0.92
C PRO A 305 20.87 -16.42 -0.09
N VAL A 306 21.02 -16.67 1.22
CA VAL A 306 19.88 -16.74 2.16
C VAL A 306 19.15 -15.40 2.23
N MET A 307 17.83 -15.40 2.23
CA MET A 307 17.02 -14.18 2.25
C MET A 307 16.19 -14.04 3.53
N PRO A 308 16.03 -12.81 4.05
CA PRO A 308 16.64 -11.55 3.60
C PRO A 308 18.15 -11.46 3.90
N GLN A 309 18.89 -10.78 3.01
CA GLN A 309 20.29 -10.41 3.25
C GLN A 309 20.35 -9.29 4.29
N GLY A 310 20.51 -9.66 5.56
CA GLY A 310 20.55 -8.73 6.69
C GLY A 310 19.65 -9.19 7.84
N ASN A 311 18.72 -8.32 8.26
CA ASN A 311 17.89 -8.59 9.42
C ASN A 311 16.85 -9.70 9.14
N MET A 312 17.02 -10.85 9.80
CA MET A 312 16.14 -12.02 9.71
C MET A 312 14.95 -11.99 10.68
N THR A 313 14.77 -10.95 11.51
CA THR A 313 13.73 -10.95 12.57
C THR A 313 12.31 -11.19 12.07
N GLY A 314 12.03 -10.88 10.79
CA GLY A 314 10.72 -11.14 10.17
C GLY A 314 10.49 -12.58 9.71
N ILE A 315 11.54 -13.40 9.58
CA ILE A 315 11.44 -14.81 9.18
C ILE A 315 11.27 -15.67 10.43
N THR A 316 10.03 -15.78 10.90
CA THR A 316 9.70 -16.60 12.08
C THR A 316 9.45 -18.07 11.72
N ARG A 317 9.55 -18.98 12.69
CA ARG A 317 9.16 -20.38 12.52
C ARG A 317 7.71 -20.53 12.04
N LYS A 318 6.82 -19.65 12.54
CA LYS A 318 5.42 -19.60 12.11
C LYS A 318 5.33 -19.22 10.64
N PHE A 319 6.00 -18.14 10.23
CA PHE A 319 6.01 -17.70 8.84
C PHE A 319 6.54 -18.79 7.89
N LEU A 320 7.61 -19.50 8.24
CA LEU A 320 8.11 -20.60 7.41
C LEU A 320 7.08 -21.74 7.31
N ALA A 321 6.43 -22.12 8.41
CA ALA A 321 5.38 -23.12 8.38
C ALA A 321 4.21 -22.68 7.47
N ASP A 322 3.75 -21.44 7.64
CA ASP A 322 2.66 -20.86 6.85
C ASP A 322 3.03 -20.77 5.37
N LEU A 323 4.24 -20.30 5.05
CA LEU A 323 4.74 -20.18 3.67
C LEU A 323 4.78 -21.56 2.99
N ARG A 324 5.29 -22.58 3.68
CA ARG A 324 5.33 -23.95 3.14
C ARG A 324 3.93 -24.48 2.89
N THR A 325 3.03 -24.31 3.85
CA THR A 325 1.63 -24.75 3.73
C THR A 325 0.92 -24.00 2.60
N TRP A 326 1.02 -22.68 2.54
CA TRP A 326 0.41 -21.87 1.49
C TRP A 326 0.90 -22.25 0.09
N ILE A 327 2.20 -22.46 -0.09
CA ILE A 327 2.73 -22.95 -1.38
C ILE A 327 2.15 -24.33 -1.69
N THR A 328 2.14 -25.24 -0.73
CA THR A 328 1.59 -26.61 -0.88
C THR A 328 0.10 -26.58 -1.24
N GLU A 329 -0.67 -25.63 -0.71
CA GLU A 329 -2.09 -25.41 -1.01
C GLU A 329 -2.34 -24.73 -2.37
N GLY A 330 -1.28 -24.56 -3.18
CA GLY A 330 -1.37 -24.02 -4.53
C GLY A 330 -1.12 -22.53 -4.63
N ALA A 331 -0.51 -21.92 -3.60
CA ALA A 331 -0.16 -20.49 -3.58
C ALA A 331 -1.35 -19.58 -3.93
N LYS A 332 -2.53 -19.87 -3.37
CA LYS A 332 -3.79 -19.21 -3.73
C LYS A 332 -3.89 -17.79 -3.16
N PHE A 333 -4.65 -16.94 -3.84
CA PHE A 333 -4.88 -15.55 -3.46
C PHE A 333 -6.28 -15.35 -2.88
N ASP A 334 -6.35 -14.79 -1.68
CA ASP A 334 -7.58 -14.49 -0.92
C ASP A 334 -7.89 -12.99 -0.81
N GLY A 335 -7.12 -12.14 -1.48
CA GLY A 335 -7.38 -10.70 -1.53
C GLY A 335 -8.41 -10.30 -2.58
N SER A 336 -8.90 -9.07 -2.48
CA SER A 336 -9.94 -8.54 -3.38
C SER A 336 -9.47 -8.37 -4.82
N ASP A 337 -8.22 -7.93 -5.00
CA ASP A 337 -7.60 -7.66 -6.30
C ASP A 337 -6.08 -7.90 -6.22
N ALA A 338 -5.56 -8.75 -7.10
CA ALA A 338 -4.16 -9.13 -7.13
C ALA A 338 -3.21 -8.03 -7.63
N LYS A 339 -3.77 -6.99 -8.28
CA LYS A 339 -3.04 -5.81 -8.75
C LYS A 339 -2.98 -4.68 -7.74
N ARG A 340 -3.79 -4.77 -6.68
CA ARG A 340 -3.80 -3.79 -5.60
C ARG A 340 -2.51 -3.93 -4.76
N PRO A 341 -1.94 -2.82 -4.25
CA PRO A 341 -0.79 -2.88 -3.37
C PRO A 341 -1.05 -3.80 -2.17
N LEU A 342 -0.13 -4.70 -1.85
CA LEU A 342 -0.30 -5.64 -0.73
C LEU A 342 -0.53 -4.92 0.59
N ARG A 343 0.09 -3.75 0.78
CA ARG A 343 -0.07 -2.93 1.98
C ARG A 343 -1.52 -2.48 2.22
N ASP A 344 -2.31 -2.34 1.16
CA ASP A 344 -3.71 -1.91 1.25
C ASP A 344 -4.68 -3.08 1.45
N LEU A 345 -4.18 -4.32 1.33
CA LEU A 345 -4.95 -5.55 1.52
C LEU A 345 -4.77 -6.14 2.91
N ILE A 346 -3.61 -5.90 3.55
CA ILE A 346 -3.31 -6.42 4.89
C ILE A 346 -4.27 -5.79 5.91
N PRO A 347 -5.01 -6.60 6.69
CA PRO A 347 -5.85 -6.09 7.77
C PRO A 347 -5.03 -5.31 8.78
N SER A 348 -5.54 -4.16 9.24
CA SER A 348 -4.92 -3.44 10.34
C SER A 348 -5.07 -4.22 11.65
N GLU A 349 -4.27 -3.90 12.66
CA GLU A 349 -4.42 -4.48 13.99
C GLU A 349 -5.84 -4.23 14.55
N ALA A 350 -6.39 -3.04 14.32
CA ALA A 350 -7.75 -2.70 14.70
C ALA A 350 -8.79 -3.58 14.00
N ASP A 351 -8.59 -3.89 12.71
CA ASP A 351 -9.49 -4.79 11.96
C ASP A 351 -9.45 -6.22 12.52
N LEU A 352 -8.25 -6.72 12.84
CA LEU A 352 -8.07 -8.05 13.42
C LEU A 352 -8.67 -8.15 14.83
N VAL A 353 -8.52 -7.09 15.64
CA VAL A 353 -9.17 -7.00 16.96
C VAL A 353 -10.69 -6.96 16.78
N ALA A 354 -11.21 -6.11 15.90
CA ALA A 354 -12.64 -6.03 15.63
C ALA A 354 -13.23 -7.37 15.15
N GLU A 355 -12.54 -8.10 14.27
CA GLU A 355 -12.95 -9.42 13.81
C GLU A 355 -12.98 -10.45 14.95
N LYS A 356 -11.95 -10.46 15.81
CA LYS A 356 -11.92 -11.33 16.99
C LYS A 356 -13.09 -11.03 17.94
N LEU A 357 -13.33 -9.75 18.21
CA LEU A 357 -14.41 -9.29 19.09
C LEU A 357 -15.79 -9.61 18.50
N ALA A 358 -15.95 -9.53 17.17
CA ALA A 358 -17.20 -9.86 16.48
C ALA A 358 -17.59 -11.33 16.59
N LYS A 359 -16.63 -12.22 16.87
CA LYS A 359 -16.87 -13.67 17.04
C LYS A 359 -17.24 -14.08 18.47
N LEU A 360 -17.15 -13.16 19.43
CA LEU A 360 -17.45 -13.46 20.83
C LEU A 360 -18.97 -13.60 21.06
N THR A 361 -19.37 -14.68 21.75
CA THR A 361 -20.75 -14.85 22.23
C THR A 361 -21.06 -13.87 23.38
N PRO A 362 -22.34 -13.62 23.72
CA PRO A 362 -22.70 -12.79 24.86
C PRO A 362 -22.01 -13.21 26.17
N GLU A 363 -21.92 -14.50 26.44
CA GLU A 363 -21.26 -15.06 27.63
C GLU A 363 -19.75 -14.82 27.61
N GLN A 364 -19.12 -14.98 26.44
CA GLN A 364 -17.70 -14.68 26.27
C GLN A 364 -17.40 -13.19 26.45
N TRP A 365 -18.32 -12.32 26.05
CA TRP A 365 -18.23 -10.89 26.33
C TRP A 365 -18.31 -10.58 27.83
N VAL A 366 -19.18 -11.27 28.58
CA VAL A 366 -19.25 -11.13 30.04
C VAL A 366 -17.93 -11.55 30.68
N GLU A 367 -17.40 -12.71 30.30
CA GLU A 367 -16.16 -13.23 30.87
C GLU A 367 -14.94 -12.38 30.50
N LYS A 368 -14.90 -11.86 29.27
CA LYS A 368 -13.91 -10.87 28.85
C LYS A 368 -13.99 -9.63 29.74
N ARG A 369 -15.19 -9.07 29.97
CA ARG A 369 -15.37 -7.91 30.85
C ARG A 369 -14.85 -8.17 32.27
N ARG A 370 -15.13 -9.36 32.83
CA ARG A 370 -14.60 -9.77 34.14
C ARG A 370 -13.09 -9.82 34.16
N THR A 371 -12.49 -10.47 33.18
CA THR A 371 -11.04 -10.64 33.07
C THR A 371 -10.35 -9.30 32.94
N ASP A 372 -10.78 -8.47 31.99
CA ASP A 372 -10.17 -7.17 31.73
C ASP A 372 -10.31 -6.22 32.92
N SER A 373 -11.46 -6.22 33.60
CA SER A 373 -11.69 -5.33 34.75
C SER A 373 -10.81 -5.71 35.94
N LYS A 374 -10.57 -7.01 36.16
CA LYS A 374 -9.61 -7.49 37.17
C LYS A 374 -8.18 -7.14 36.80
N GLU A 375 -7.83 -7.21 35.53
CA GLU A 375 -6.49 -6.83 35.06
C GLU A 375 -6.25 -5.32 35.23
N LEU A 376 -7.24 -4.48 34.91
CA LEU A 376 -7.20 -3.04 35.18
C LEU A 376 -7.03 -2.76 36.68
N TRP A 377 -7.73 -3.50 37.54
CA TRP A 377 -7.58 -3.40 38.99
C TRP A 377 -6.16 -3.76 39.45
N ARG A 378 -5.63 -4.90 39.01
CA ARG A 378 -4.26 -5.34 39.37
C ARG A 378 -3.19 -4.39 38.87
N ARG A 379 -3.37 -3.80 37.69
CA ARG A 379 -2.46 -2.76 37.19
C ARG A 379 -2.47 -1.52 38.08
N THR A 380 -3.62 -1.18 38.63
CA THR A 380 -3.79 -0.04 39.54
C THR A 380 -3.22 -0.33 40.92
N PHE A 381 -3.43 -1.56 41.44
CA PHE A 381 -2.94 -1.98 42.75
C PHE A 381 -2.16 -3.30 42.67
N PRO A 382 -0.91 -3.30 42.16
CA PRO A 382 -0.15 -4.54 41.92
C PRO A 382 0.13 -5.37 43.18
N GLN A 383 0.16 -4.72 44.34
CA GLN A 383 0.36 -5.34 45.65
C GLN A 383 -0.90 -5.21 46.54
N GLY A 384 -2.02 -4.77 45.97
CA GLY A 384 -3.28 -4.56 46.69
C GLY A 384 -4.11 -5.82 46.84
N ALA A 385 -5.17 -5.73 47.64
CA ALA A 385 -6.18 -6.77 47.71
C ALA A 385 -6.98 -6.86 46.39
N GLU A 386 -7.48 -8.05 46.09
CA GLU A 386 -8.47 -8.23 45.02
C GLU A 386 -9.74 -7.42 45.34
N PRO A 387 -10.43 -6.87 44.33
CA PRO A 387 -11.60 -6.05 44.56
C PRO A 387 -12.77 -6.90 45.06
N GLN A 388 -13.67 -6.29 45.83
CA GLN A 388 -15.02 -6.81 45.98
C GLN A 388 -15.73 -6.69 44.63
N ILE A 389 -16.58 -7.66 44.30
CA ILE A 389 -17.29 -7.70 43.01
C ILE A 389 -18.75 -8.09 43.26
N VAL A 390 -19.66 -7.34 42.65
CA VAL A 390 -21.09 -7.59 42.60
C VAL A 390 -21.56 -7.49 41.15
N GLU A 391 -22.47 -8.37 40.74
CA GLU A 391 -23.00 -8.38 39.39
C GLU A 391 -24.51 -8.15 39.39
N THR A 392 -24.95 -7.29 38.49
CA THR A 392 -26.36 -7.09 38.14
C THR A 392 -26.55 -7.44 36.66
N PRO A 393 -27.77 -7.44 36.09
CA PRO A 393 -27.98 -7.76 34.67
C PRO A 393 -27.10 -6.95 33.71
N GLU A 394 -27.00 -5.63 33.89
CA GLU A 394 -26.24 -4.73 32.99
C GLU A 394 -24.83 -4.37 33.49
N PHE A 395 -24.51 -4.63 34.77
CA PHE A 395 -23.27 -4.13 35.39
C PHE A 395 -22.40 -5.22 36.03
N LEU A 396 -21.09 -5.00 35.95
CA LEU A 396 -20.06 -5.62 36.78
C LEU A 396 -19.51 -4.54 37.72
N VAL A 397 -19.99 -4.49 38.96
CA VAL A 397 -19.60 -3.46 39.94
C VAL A 397 -18.45 -4.00 40.78
N LEU A 398 -17.34 -3.28 40.85
CA LEU A 398 -16.15 -3.72 41.58
C LEU A 398 -15.45 -2.58 42.28
N GLY A 399 -14.79 -2.85 43.41
CA GLY A 399 -14.16 -1.79 44.20
C GLY A 399 -13.56 -2.25 45.53
N ASP A 400 -13.05 -1.30 46.31
CA ASP A 400 -12.53 -1.52 47.66
C ASP A 400 -13.47 -1.02 48.77
N VAL A 401 -14.74 -0.82 48.43
CA VAL A 401 -15.86 -0.61 49.36
C VAL A 401 -16.55 -1.94 49.72
N SER A 402 -17.45 -1.92 50.70
CA SER A 402 -18.20 -3.12 51.12
C SER A 402 -19.08 -3.70 49.99
N ALA A 403 -19.31 -5.02 49.98
CA ALA A 403 -20.20 -5.67 49.00
C ALA A 403 -21.61 -5.04 48.97
N ARG A 404 -22.19 -4.73 50.14
CA ARG A 404 -23.48 -4.02 50.24
C ARG A 404 -23.46 -2.66 49.55
N ARG A 405 -22.34 -1.95 49.62
CA ARG A 405 -22.17 -0.66 48.93
C ARG A 405 -22.11 -0.84 47.42
N LEU A 406 -21.43 -1.89 46.94
CA LEU A 406 -21.41 -2.23 45.52
C LEU A 406 -22.80 -2.67 45.00
N GLU A 407 -23.56 -3.45 45.78
CA GLU A 407 -24.95 -3.81 45.48
C GLU A 407 -25.80 -2.55 45.30
N GLN A 408 -25.73 -1.62 46.25
CA GLN A 408 -26.46 -0.34 46.19
C GLN A 408 -26.11 0.47 44.92
N VAL A 409 -24.83 0.55 44.55
CA VAL A 409 -24.38 1.21 43.31
C VAL A 409 -24.93 0.50 42.07
N GLY A 410 -24.90 -0.84 42.06
CA GLY A 410 -25.45 -1.67 41.00
C GLY A 410 -26.95 -1.45 40.81
N ASP A 411 -27.71 -1.38 41.90
CA ASP A 411 -29.15 -1.15 41.90
C ASP A 411 -29.48 0.24 41.35
N TRP A 412 -28.78 1.29 41.78
CA TRP A 412 -28.96 2.64 41.23
C TRP A 412 -28.68 2.70 39.72
N GLY A 413 -27.63 2.01 39.27
CA GLY A 413 -27.34 1.85 37.85
C GLY A 413 -28.48 1.14 37.12
N GLN A 414 -28.97 0.02 37.68
CA GLN A 414 -30.01 -0.80 37.07
C GLN A 414 -31.34 -0.05 36.95
N GLU A 415 -31.75 0.69 37.99
CA GLU A 415 -32.91 1.57 37.96
C GLU A 415 -32.75 2.73 36.96
N HIS A 416 -31.51 3.12 36.65
CA HIS A 416 -31.23 4.18 35.69
C HIS A 416 -31.36 3.73 34.22
N ILE A 417 -31.17 2.44 33.94
CA ILE A 417 -31.36 1.85 32.60
C ILE A 417 -32.72 2.18 31.99
N ALA A 418 -33.80 2.14 32.78
CA ALA A 418 -35.16 2.46 32.31
C ALA A 418 -35.27 3.91 31.79
N ALA A 419 -34.62 4.85 32.46
CA ALA A 419 -34.59 6.26 32.05
C ALA A 419 -33.84 6.44 30.72
N LEU A 420 -32.70 5.77 30.56
CA LEU A 420 -31.91 5.81 29.33
C LEU A 420 -32.67 5.21 28.15
N ARG A 421 -33.32 4.05 28.34
CA ARG A 421 -34.15 3.42 27.31
C ARG A 421 -35.29 4.32 26.85
N THR A 422 -35.96 4.97 27.80
CA THR A 422 -37.06 5.91 27.49
C THR A 422 -36.57 7.14 26.74
N MET A 423 -35.50 7.80 27.22
CA MET A 423 -35.01 9.04 26.62
C MET A 423 -34.46 8.84 25.19
N PHE A 424 -33.77 7.73 24.95
CA PHE A 424 -33.10 7.47 23.67
C PHE A 424 -33.83 6.47 22.78
N ASN A 425 -35.03 6.04 23.18
CA ASN A 425 -35.86 5.06 22.45
C ASN A 425 -35.07 3.78 22.08
N VAL A 426 -34.40 3.21 23.08
CA VAL A 426 -33.58 1.99 22.92
C VAL A 426 -34.43 0.77 23.24
N LYS A 427 -34.29 -0.29 22.43
CA LYS A 427 -34.99 -1.57 22.61
C LYS A 427 -34.57 -2.27 23.91
N ASP A 428 -35.34 -3.29 24.29
CA ASP A 428 -35.05 -4.16 25.43
C ASP A 428 -33.96 -5.20 25.10
N GLU A 429 -32.79 -4.70 24.73
CA GLU A 429 -31.56 -5.46 24.50
C GLU A 429 -30.50 -5.02 25.52
N PRO A 430 -29.45 -5.83 25.78
CA PRO A 430 -28.33 -5.41 26.62
C PRO A 430 -27.72 -4.10 26.10
N LEU A 431 -27.48 -3.15 27.00
CA LEU A 431 -26.99 -1.83 26.60
C LEU A 431 -25.50 -1.81 26.24
N PHE A 432 -24.77 -2.82 26.72
CA PHE A 432 -23.34 -3.00 26.50
C PHE A 432 -23.03 -4.44 26.10
N LYS A 433 -21.99 -4.62 25.29
CA LYS A 433 -21.44 -5.96 25.04
C LYS A 433 -20.81 -6.48 26.34
N GLY A 434 -21.36 -7.57 26.87
CA GLY A 434 -20.89 -8.26 28.07
C GLY A 434 -21.41 -7.69 29.39
N LYS A 435 -21.25 -6.39 29.61
CA LYS A 435 -21.72 -5.55 30.76
C LYS A 435 -20.92 -4.24 30.75
N LEU A 436 -21.37 -3.21 31.45
CA LEU A 436 -20.52 -2.09 31.84
C LEU A 436 -19.83 -2.39 33.18
N ALA A 437 -18.51 -2.25 33.26
CA ALA A 437 -17.84 -2.28 34.56
C ALA A 437 -18.02 -0.95 35.30
N ILE A 438 -18.32 -0.98 36.60
CA ILE A 438 -18.36 0.21 37.45
C ILE A 438 -17.33 0.03 38.57
N PHE A 439 -16.23 0.76 38.47
CA PHE A 439 -15.20 0.82 39.52
C PHE A 439 -15.61 1.84 40.60
N VAL A 440 -15.68 1.39 41.84
CA VAL A 440 -16.05 2.22 43.00
C VAL A 440 -14.87 2.27 43.97
N PHE A 441 -14.24 3.43 44.09
CA PHE A 441 -13.10 3.63 44.98
C PHE A 441 -13.56 4.25 46.29
N LYS A 442 -13.16 3.67 47.43
CA LYS A 442 -13.58 4.16 48.76
C LYS A 442 -13.08 5.58 49.08
N ASP A 443 -12.02 6.03 48.41
CA ASP A 443 -11.36 7.29 48.69
C ASP A 443 -10.69 7.89 47.43
N ARG A 444 -10.26 9.14 47.58
CA ARG A 444 -9.59 9.91 46.54
C ARG A 444 -8.33 9.26 46.02
N PHE A 445 -7.55 8.63 46.91
CA PHE A 445 -6.27 8.03 46.55
C PHE A 445 -6.47 6.88 45.56
N GLY A 446 -7.44 5.99 45.83
CA GLY A 446 -7.73 4.88 44.93
C GLY A 446 -8.16 5.35 43.54
N TYR A 447 -8.99 6.39 43.47
CA TYR A 447 -9.42 6.97 42.19
C TYR A 447 -8.28 7.67 41.43
N GLU A 448 -7.41 8.42 42.13
CA GLU A 448 -6.24 9.05 41.51
C GLU A 448 -5.23 8.02 41.00
N GLU A 449 -4.98 6.96 41.77
CA GLU A 449 -4.08 5.88 41.37
C GLU A 449 -4.60 5.17 40.12
N PHE A 450 -5.91 4.90 40.04
CA PHE A 450 -6.52 4.35 38.84
C PHE A 450 -6.26 5.24 37.62
N ASN A 451 -6.43 6.55 37.75
CA ASN A 451 -6.21 7.47 36.64
C ASN A 451 -4.72 7.61 36.25
N SER A 452 -3.82 7.59 37.22
CA SER A 452 -2.38 7.59 37.00
C SER A 452 -1.94 6.33 36.24
N SER A 453 -2.37 5.15 36.73
CA SER A 453 -1.96 3.85 36.20
C SER A 453 -2.65 3.47 34.88
N VAL A 454 -3.93 3.81 34.71
CA VAL A 454 -4.73 3.47 33.52
C VAL A 454 -4.61 4.54 32.43
N HIS A 455 -4.73 5.82 32.80
CA HIS A 455 -4.82 6.93 31.85
C HIS A 455 -3.57 7.80 31.78
N ARG A 456 -2.57 7.57 32.66
CA ARG A 456 -1.35 8.39 32.74
C ARG A 456 -1.64 9.89 32.90
N ARG A 457 -2.67 10.21 33.68
CA ARG A 457 -3.13 11.59 33.90
C ARG A 457 -3.35 11.87 35.37
N GLN A 458 -3.10 13.11 35.78
CA GLN A 458 -3.60 13.64 37.04
C GLN A 458 -5.02 14.15 36.85
N VAL A 459 -5.83 14.05 37.90
CA VAL A 459 -7.24 14.43 37.87
C VAL A 459 -7.49 15.53 38.90
N PRO A 460 -8.14 16.65 38.53
CA PRO A 460 -8.54 17.69 39.49
C PRO A 460 -9.50 17.14 40.56
N ARG A 461 -9.52 17.75 41.75
CA ARG A 461 -10.37 17.27 42.88
C ARG A 461 -11.87 17.37 42.59
N GLU A 462 -12.25 18.28 41.70
CA GLU A 462 -13.63 18.52 41.29
C GLU A 462 -14.17 17.41 40.37
N VAL A 463 -13.29 16.57 39.83
CA VAL A 463 -13.65 15.42 38.99
C VAL A 463 -13.74 14.19 39.88
N LEU A 464 -14.97 13.77 40.14
CA LEU A 464 -15.33 12.68 41.08
C LEU A 464 -15.59 11.34 40.38
N GLY A 465 -15.50 11.34 39.05
CA GLY A 465 -15.64 10.14 38.24
C GLY A 465 -15.41 10.41 36.76
N HIS A 466 -15.41 9.34 35.99
CA HIS A 466 -15.39 9.39 34.52
C HIS A 466 -15.90 8.06 33.94
N SER A 467 -16.11 8.03 32.64
CA SER A 467 -16.39 6.80 31.90
C SER A 467 -15.63 6.75 30.60
N ASP A 468 -15.23 5.54 30.23
CA ASP A 468 -14.46 5.25 29.02
C ASP A 468 -15.07 4.05 28.30
N VAL A 469 -15.45 4.27 27.04
CA VAL A 469 -16.08 3.25 26.20
C VAL A 469 -15.51 3.40 24.80
N THR A 470 -14.89 2.33 24.33
CA THR A 470 -14.36 2.19 22.98
C THR A 470 -15.49 1.82 22.01
N THR A 471 -15.34 2.16 20.73
CA THR A 471 -16.34 1.84 19.68
C THR A 471 -16.61 0.33 19.57
N ALA A 472 -15.59 -0.51 19.73
CA ALA A 472 -15.78 -1.96 19.71
C ALA A 472 -16.36 -2.51 21.03
N GLN A 473 -16.37 -1.68 22.08
CA GLN A 473 -16.75 -1.96 23.47
C GLN A 473 -15.88 -3.03 24.16
N ASP A 474 -14.69 -3.31 23.64
CA ASP A 474 -13.71 -4.14 24.35
C ASP A 474 -13.29 -3.49 25.67
N GLN A 475 -13.15 -2.17 25.68
CA GLN A 475 -13.12 -1.37 26.90
C GLN A 475 -14.46 -0.63 27.06
N ALA A 476 -15.15 -0.89 28.17
CA ALA A 476 -16.35 -0.16 28.61
C ALA A 476 -16.43 -0.17 30.14
N PHE A 477 -16.16 0.96 30.76
CA PHE A 477 -16.30 1.13 32.21
C PHE A 477 -16.67 2.56 32.62
N ALA A 478 -17.21 2.68 33.83
CA ALA A 478 -17.26 3.91 34.61
C ALA A 478 -16.41 3.74 35.86
N ALA A 479 -15.76 4.81 36.32
CA ALA A 479 -14.94 4.84 37.52
C ALA A 479 -15.38 6.03 38.37
N VAL A 480 -15.71 5.77 39.64
CA VAL A 480 -16.27 6.77 40.56
C VAL A 480 -15.62 6.70 41.93
N GLU A 481 -15.44 7.86 42.55
CA GLU A 481 -15.08 8.01 43.96
C GLU A 481 -16.34 7.91 44.85
N ASP A 482 -16.29 7.12 45.92
CA ASP A 482 -17.33 7.07 46.94
C ASP A 482 -17.24 8.30 47.85
N ILE A 483 -17.98 9.34 47.44
CA ILE A 483 -18.06 10.64 48.12
C ILE A 483 -19.16 10.70 49.20
N GLY A 484 -19.75 9.55 49.57
CA GLY A 484 -20.91 9.48 50.45
C GLY A 484 -22.22 9.87 49.77
N ASP A 485 -23.34 9.65 50.47
CA ASP A 485 -24.69 9.84 49.92
C ASP A 485 -25.23 11.26 50.11
N GLU A 486 -24.69 11.99 51.09
CA GLU A 486 -25.12 13.34 51.40
C GLU A 486 -24.64 14.32 50.34
N ALA A 487 -25.58 14.87 49.58
CA ALA A 487 -25.30 15.93 48.64
C ALA A 487 -25.05 17.27 49.35
N SER A 488 -24.14 18.07 48.81
CA SER A 488 -23.82 19.43 49.25
C SER A 488 -23.67 20.36 48.05
N PRO A 489 -23.55 21.68 48.24
CA PRO A 489 -23.25 22.63 47.15
C PRO A 489 -22.02 22.28 46.30
N THR A 490 -21.09 21.46 46.84
CA THR A 490 -19.84 21.07 46.17
C THR A 490 -19.70 19.57 45.94
N SER A 491 -20.68 18.76 46.37
CA SER A 491 -20.67 17.30 46.23
C SER A 491 -22.04 16.80 45.75
N PRO A 492 -22.13 16.07 44.64
CA PRO A 492 -23.41 15.58 44.11
C PRO A 492 -24.05 14.46 44.95
N GLY A 493 -23.28 13.80 45.83
CA GLY A 493 -23.63 12.50 46.41
C GLY A 493 -23.38 11.35 45.44
N LEU A 494 -23.08 10.15 45.96
CA LEU A 494 -22.63 9.02 45.13
C LEU A 494 -23.66 8.60 44.08
N GLN A 495 -24.94 8.53 44.43
CA GLN A 495 -25.99 8.10 43.50
C GLN A 495 -26.01 8.95 42.23
N LEU A 496 -25.89 10.28 42.38
CA LEU A 496 -25.88 11.20 41.26
C LEU A 496 -24.58 11.04 40.44
N ASN A 497 -23.44 10.88 41.10
CA ASN A 497 -22.14 10.63 40.47
C ASN A 497 -22.16 9.35 39.60
N VAL A 498 -22.75 8.27 40.11
CA VAL A 498 -22.94 7.01 39.37
C VAL A 498 -23.83 7.23 38.15
N ILE A 499 -24.98 7.89 38.32
CA ILE A 499 -25.92 8.16 37.23
C ILE A 499 -25.27 8.99 36.11
N GLU A 500 -24.52 10.03 36.48
CA GLU A 500 -23.80 10.89 35.54
C GLU A 500 -22.86 10.05 34.65
N HIS A 501 -22.01 9.22 35.26
CA HIS A 501 -20.98 8.50 34.54
C HIS A 501 -21.49 7.26 33.80
N VAL A 502 -22.54 6.60 34.30
CA VAL A 502 -23.26 5.55 33.56
C VAL A 502 -23.95 6.13 32.32
N THR A 503 -24.55 7.32 32.42
CA THR A 503 -25.10 8.03 31.24
C THR A 503 -24.00 8.34 30.24
N GLY A 504 -22.85 8.86 30.70
CA GLY A 504 -21.70 9.12 29.86
C GLY A 504 -21.21 7.88 29.11
N ALA A 505 -21.14 6.73 29.81
CA ALA A 505 -20.75 5.46 29.21
C ALA A 505 -21.76 5.00 28.14
N PHE A 506 -23.05 5.10 28.45
CA PHE A 506 -24.13 4.78 27.52
C PHE A 506 -24.02 5.57 26.22
N LEU A 507 -23.74 6.88 26.29
CA LEU A 507 -23.66 7.74 25.12
C LEU A 507 -22.45 7.38 24.24
N LYS A 508 -21.31 7.01 24.84
CA LYS A 508 -20.06 6.70 24.14
C LYS A 508 -20.08 5.35 23.39
N ARG A 509 -21.05 4.48 23.66
CA ARG A 509 -21.05 3.08 23.17
C ARG A 509 -21.19 2.92 21.65
N ASP A 510 -21.83 3.89 20.99
CA ASP A 510 -22.21 3.82 19.57
C ASP A 510 -21.18 4.54 18.66
N GLY A 511 -20.01 4.87 19.21
CA GLY A 511 -18.89 5.49 18.50
C GLY A 511 -18.91 7.02 18.46
N GLY A 512 -17.88 7.60 17.84
CA GLY A 512 -17.70 9.04 17.65
C GLY A 512 -17.11 9.78 18.86
N GLY A 513 -16.30 10.81 18.59
CA GLY A 513 -15.79 11.72 19.61
C GLY A 513 -16.92 12.62 20.13
N LEU A 514 -17.65 12.14 21.14
CA LEU A 514 -18.67 12.94 21.80
C LEU A 514 -18.01 14.01 22.69
N PRO A 515 -18.44 15.28 22.61
CA PRO A 515 -17.91 16.31 23.49
C PRO A 515 -18.16 16.00 24.96
N ASP A 516 -17.20 16.32 25.82
CA ASP A 516 -17.33 16.03 27.26
C ASP A 516 -18.50 16.80 27.89
N TRP A 517 -18.78 18.03 27.42
CA TRP A 517 -19.92 18.82 27.89
C TRP A 517 -21.26 18.13 27.59
N LEU A 518 -21.35 17.39 26.47
CA LEU A 518 -22.55 16.71 26.07
C LEU A 518 -22.74 15.45 26.91
N THR A 519 -21.68 14.66 27.10
CA THR A 519 -21.77 13.42 27.90
C THR A 519 -22.05 13.69 29.36
N ARG A 520 -21.26 14.57 30.00
CA ARG A 520 -21.45 14.96 31.40
C ARG A 520 -22.76 15.74 31.61
N GLY A 521 -23.04 16.70 30.72
CA GLY A 521 -24.25 17.52 30.80
C GLY A 521 -25.54 16.71 30.71
N THR A 522 -25.57 15.70 29.83
CA THR A 522 -26.72 14.79 29.72
C THR A 522 -26.88 13.96 30.98
N GLY A 523 -25.78 13.41 31.52
CA GLY A 523 -25.80 12.66 32.78
C GLY A 523 -26.38 13.49 33.93
N LEU A 524 -25.88 14.71 34.11
CA LEU A 524 -26.37 15.64 35.13
C LEU A 524 -27.83 16.04 34.90
N ALA A 525 -28.26 16.27 33.65
CA ALA A 525 -29.63 16.63 33.32
C ALA A 525 -30.63 15.51 33.67
N ILE A 526 -30.30 14.25 33.36
CA ILE A 526 -31.16 13.12 33.72
C ILE A 526 -31.16 12.89 35.24
N ALA A 527 -30.00 13.00 35.89
CA ALA A 527 -29.89 12.83 37.33
C ALA A 527 -30.66 13.90 38.12
N ALA A 528 -30.65 15.15 37.64
CA ALA A 528 -31.45 16.24 38.18
C ALA A 528 -32.97 15.95 38.10
N GLY A 529 -33.43 15.35 37.01
CA GLY A 529 -34.83 14.93 36.85
C GLY A 529 -35.25 13.86 37.86
N LYS A 530 -34.37 12.90 38.17
CA LYS A 530 -34.63 11.84 39.16
C LYS A 530 -34.67 12.33 40.60
N SER A 531 -33.86 13.34 40.95
CA SER A 531 -33.80 13.90 42.31
C SER A 531 -34.90 14.94 42.61
N GLY A 532 -35.84 15.15 41.68
CA GLY A 532 -36.92 16.14 41.84
C GLY A 532 -36.43 17.59 41.98
N GLY A 533 -35.18 17.87 41.55
CA GLY A 533 -34.57 19.20 41.66
C GLY A 533 -34.13 19.63 43.07
N ALA A 534 -34.24 18.77 44.08
CA ALA A 534 -33.90 19.10 45.48
C ALA A 534 -32.41 18.89 45.84
N ASN A 535 -31.57 18.44 44.90
CA ASN A 535 -30.16 18.22 45.15
C ASN A 535 -29.39 19.57 45.21
N PRO A 536 -28.71 19.91 46.33
CA PRO A 536 -28.04 21.19 46.50
C PRO A 536 -26.90 21.43 45.51
N TYR A 537 -26.23 20.38 45.04
CA TYR A 537 -25.20 20.48 44.01
C TYR A 537 -25.79 20.96 42.68
N ILE A 538 -26.91 20.35 42.25
CA ILE A 538 -27.62 20.74 41.03
C ILE A 538 -28.08 22.20 41.09
N GLY A 539 -28.50 22.67 42.26
CA GLY A 539 -28.89 24.06 42.50
C GLY A 539 -27.76 25.07 42.23
N GLU A 540 -26.51 24.72 42.50
CA GLU A 540 -25.36 25.60 42.28
C GLU A 540 -24.83 25.57 40.83
N LEU A 541 -25.09 24.52 40.06
CA LEU A 541 -24.51 24.33 38.71
C LEU A 541 -24.74 25.51 37.77
N ARG A 542 -25.92 26.14 37.83
CA ARG A 542 -26.22 27.33 37.00
C ARG A 542 -25.32 28.51 37.34
N GLY A 543 -25.07 28.76 38.62
CA GLY A 543 -24.18 29.82 39.06
C GLY A 543 -22.72 29.57 38.64
N LEU A 544 -22.27 28.33 38.81
CA LEU A 544 -20.93 27.90 38.40
C LEU A 544 -20.74 28.00 36.88
N ALA A 545 -21.70 27.54 36.08
CA ALA A 545 -21.66 27.65 34.63
C ALA A 545 -21.60 29.12 34.16
N ALA A 546 -22.41 30.00 34.76
CA ALA A 546 -22.41 31.43 34.42
C ALA A 546 -21.09 32.12 34.80
N GLU A 547 -20.41 31.68 35.87
CA GLU A 547 -19.07 32.15 36.20
C GLU A 547 -18.00 31.61 35.25
N ALA A 548 -18.04 30.32 34.95
CA ALA A 548 -17.09 29.68 34.05
C ALA A 548 -17.19 30.23 32.62
N LEU A 549 -18.40 30.46 32.11
CA LEU A 549 -18.63 31.09 30.80
C LEU A 549 -18.19 32.56 30.74
N ARG A 550 -18.18 33.28 31.87
CA ARG A 550 -17.61 34.65 31.93
C ARG A 550 -16.08 34.65 31.92
N LYS A 551 -15.47 33.58 32.46
CA LYS A 551 -14.02 33.38 32.47
C LYS A 551 -13.51 32.75 31.17
N SER A 552 -14.36 32.08 30.41
CA SER A 552 -13.96 31.45 29.16
C SER A 552 -13.72 32.50 28.08
N ASN A 553 -12.56 32.44 27.43
CA ASN A 553 -12.18 33.38 26.38
C ASN A 553 -12.72 32.91 25.00
N ILE A 554 -14.01 32.60 24.94
CA ILE A 554 -14.65 32.11 23.71
C ILE A 554 -14.88 33.30 22.77
N ALA A 555 -14.00 33.46 21.78
CA ALA A 555 -14.06 34.57 20.83
C ALA A 555 -15.25 34.45 19.85
N ASN A 556 -15.56 33.22 19.39
CA ASN A 556 -16.70 32.95 18.52
C ASN A 556 -17.76 32.19 19.32
N PRO A 557 -18.99 32.73 19.51
CA PRO A 557 -20.02 32.10 20.33
C PRO A 557 -20.32 30.65 19.95
N ALA A 558 -20.27 30.30 18.66
CA ALA A 558 -20.53 28.92 18.21
C ALA A 558 -19.51 27.91 18.75
N ASP A 559 -18.32 28.36 19.18
CA ASP A 559 -17.30 27.46 19.70
C ASP A 559 -17.71 26.87 21.05
N VAL A 560 -18.72 27.42 21.74
CA VAL A 560 -19.29 26.84 22.98
C VAL A 560 -19.75 25.38 22.80
N PHE A 561 -20.06 24.96 21.57
CA PHE A 561 -20.47 23.60 21.24
C PHE A 561 -19.30 22.67 20.88
N ASN A 562 -18.10 23.23 20.65
CA ASN A 562 -16.91 22.44 20.35
C ASN A 562 -16.44 21.69 21.59
N ASP A 563 -15.76 20.57 21.38
CA ASP A 563 -15.12 19.85 22.47
C ASP A 563 -13.85 20.57 22.95
N GLY A 564 -13.41 20.26 24.17
CA GLY A 564 -12.14 20.75 24.74
C GLY A 564 -12.09 22.25 25.07
N GLN A 565 -13.23 22.96 25.08
CA GLN A 565 -13.27 24.40 25.38
C GLN A 565 -13.20 24.74 26.87
N PHE A 566 -13.49 23.78 27.74
CA PHE A 566 -13.69 24.01 29.15
C PHE A 566 -12.71 23.20 29.98
N SER A 567 -12.33 23.73 31.15
CA SER A 567 -11.52 22.97 32.10
C SER A 567 -12.31 21.75 32.60
N PRO A 568 -11.66 20.66 33.04
CA PRO A 568 -12.37 19.48 33.56
C PRO A 568 -13.37 19.79 34.68
N ALA A 569 -13.11 20.81 35.50
CA ALA A 569 -14.00 21.26 36.58
C ALA A 569 -15.24 22.01 36.03
N ASP A 570 -15.09 22.76 34.95
CA ASP A 570 -16.15 23.60 34.36
C ASP A 570 -17.06 22.85 33.38
N VAL A 571 -16.56 21.77 32.77
CA VAL A 571 -17.29 20.96 31.78
C VAL A 571 -18.64 20.48 32.31
N GLY A 572 -18.70 20.00 33.55
CA GLY A 572 -19.93 19.48 34.16
C GLY A 572 -21.01 20.56 34.29
N PRO A 573 -20.75 21.66 35.03
CA PRO A 573 -21.68 22.78 35.15
C PRO A 573 -22.13 23.36 33.81
N ILE A 574 -21.19 23.67 32.90
CA ILE A 574 -21.52 24.24 31.59
C ILE A 574 -22.34 23.23 30.76
N GLY A 575 -21.92 21.97 30.74
CA GLY A 575 -22.62 20.90 30.05
C GLY A 575 -24.06 20.76 30.53
N TYR A 576 -24.30 20.77 31.84
CA TYR A 576 -25.64 20.70 32.41
C TYR A 576 -26.54 21.83 31.90
N VAL A 577 -26.06 23.09 31.99
CA VAL A 577 -26.85 24.25 31.56
C VAL A 577 -27.06 24.28 30.05
N LEU A 578 -26.06 23.85 29.27
CA LEU A 578 -26.14 23.77 27.83
C LEU A 578 -27.13 22.69 27.38
N VAL A 579 -27.10 21.50 27.99
CA VAL A 579 -28.05 20.43 27.71
C VAL A 579 -29.46 20.80 28.15
N ASP A 580 -29.64 21.39 29.34
CA ASP A 580 -30.93 21.92 29.81
C ASP A 580 -31.50 22.95 28.83
N PHE A 581 -30.68 23.88 28.34
CA PHE A 581 -31.06 24.85 27.32
C PHE A 581 -31.48 24.17 26.01
N LEU A 582 -30.68 23.25 25.50
CA LEU A 582 -30.94 22.53 24.24
C LEU A 582 -32.24 21.72 24.30
N LEU A 583 -32.47 21.02 25.41
CA LEU A 583 -33.71 20.27 25.66
C LEU A 583 -34.92 21.20 25.75
N LYS A 584 -34.82 22.35 26.40
CA LYS A 584 -35.92 23.34 26.47
C LYS A 584 -36.18 24.04 25.14
N HIS A 585 -35.13 24.25 24.34
CA HIS A 585 -35.22 24.99 23.09
C HIS A 585 -35.77 24.12 21.93
N GLY A 586 -35.31 22.88 21.80
CA GLY A 586 -35.70 21.99 20.70
C GLY A 586 -36.51 20.75 21.11
N GLY A 587 -36.53 20.39 22.40
CA GLY A 587 -37.13 19.15 22.87
C GLY A 587 -36.23 17.90 22.67
N PRO A 588 -36.71 16.72 23.11
CA PRO A 588 -35.92 15.49 23.12
C PRO A 588 -35.58 14.96 21.73
N GLY A 589 -36.42 15.21 20.71
CA GLY A 589 -36.22 14.75 19.34
C GLY A 589 -34.95 15.35 18.69
N PRO A 590 -34.88 16.69 18.53
CA PRO A 590 -33.68 17.38 18.06
C PRO A 590 -32.44 17.07 18.90
N PHE A 591 -32.57 16.98 20.23
CA PHE A 591 -31.46 16.61 21.10
C PHE A 591 -30.92 15.19 20.80
N GLY A 592 -31.80 14.20 20.67
CA GLY A 592 -31.39 12.85 20.28
C GLY A 592 -30.75 12.80 18.88
N GLN A 593 -31.20 13.65 17.95
CA GLN A 593 -30.55 13.80 16.64
C GLN A 593 -29.13 14.39 16.78
N LEU A 594 -28.95 15.40 17.64
CA LEU A 594 -27.63 16.00 17.90
C LEU A 594 -26.63 14.94 18.39
N VAL A 595 -27.02 14.13 19.37
CA VAL A 595 -26.19 13.04 19.90
C VAL A 595 -25.77 12.08 18.78
N ARG A 596 -26.73 11.62 17.95
CA ARG A 596 -26.44 10.72 16.83
C ARG A 596 -25.51 11.33 15.77
N ARG A 597 -25.59 12.64 15.53
CA ARG A 597 -24.67 13.33 14.60
C ARG A 597 -23.24 13.33 15.13
N PHE A 598 -23.04 13.62 16.41
CA PHE A 598 -21.72 13.51 17.02
C PHE A 598 -21.18 12.07 17.02
N GLN A 599 -22.04 11.08 17.30
CA GLN A 599 -21.65 9.66 17.21
C GLN A 599 -21.23 9.26 15.79
N ALA A 600 -21.86 9.85 14.77
CA ALA A 600 -21.49 9.69 13.37
C ALA A 600 -20.22 10.46 12.95
N GLY A 601 -19.59 11.22 13.86
CA GLY A 601 -18.36 11.97 13.61
C GLY A 601 -18.55 13.38 13.03
N ASP A 602 -19.77 13.93 13.05
CA ASP A 602 -19.98 15.32 12.65
C ASP A 602 -19.25 16.29 13.59
N ASN A 603 -18.69 17.37 13.03
CA ASN A 603 -18.28 18.52 13.83
C ASN A 603 -19.51 19.26 14.43
N ALA A 604 -19.28 20.04 15.49
CA ALA A 604 -20.34 20.70 16.24
C ALA A 604 -21.22 21.61 15.38
N ALA A 605 -20.62 22.38 14.45
CA ALA A 605 -21.38 23.28 13.58
C ALA A 605 -22.33 22.52 12.65
N SER A 606 -21.87 21.41 12.05
CA SER A 606 -22.69 20.52 11.21
C SER A 606 -23.79 19.84 12.02
N ALA A 607 -23.44 19.31 13.19
CA ALA A 607 -24.35 18.60 14.07
C ALA A 607 -25.50 19.51 14.54
N ILE A 608 -25.19 20.73 15.01
CA ILE A 608 -26.17 21.73 15.46
C ILE A 608 -27.08 22.17 14.31
N ARG A 609 -26.50 22.51 13.15
CA ARG A 609 -27.30 22.95 11.99
C ARG A 609 -28.29 21.87 11.56
N THR A 610 -27.88 20.61 11.58
CA THR A 610 -28.72 19.48 11.19
C THR A 610 -29.82 19.21 12.22
N ALA A 611 -29.46 19.18 13.51
CA ALA A 611 -30.37 18.81 14.58
C ALA A 611 -31.40 19.91 14.91
N TYR A 612 -30.95 21.16 15.01
CA TYR A 612 -31.79 22.30 15.43
C TYR A 612 -32.24 23.18 14.26
N ARG A 613 -31.83 22.88 13.02
CA ARG A 613 -32.21 23.61 11.81
C ARG A 613 -31.95 25.12 11.91
N THR A 614 -30.89 25.50 12.60
CA THR A 614 -30.53 26.89 12.88
C THR A 614 -29.03 27.12 12.70
N ASP A 615 -28.63 28.38 12.56
CA ASP A 615 -27.23 28.74 12.55
C ASP A 615 -26.60 28.54 13.95
N PRO A 616 -25.45 27.86 14.07
CA PRO A 616 -24.82 27.63 15.37
C PRO A 616 -24.51 28.90 16.16
N ARG A 617 -24.17 30.02 15.51
CA ARG A 617 -23.91 31.29 16.22
C ARG A 617 -25.20 31.89 16.77
N GLN A 618 -26.31 31.77 16.05
CA GLN A 618 -27.62 32.22 16.55
C GLN A 618 -28.04 31.43 17.78
N LEU A 619 -27.89 30.09 17.74
CA LEU A 619 -28.21 29.23 18.88
C LEU A 619 -27.30 29.52 20.09
N ALA A 620 -26.00 29.72 19.86
CA ALA A 620 -25.06 30.10 20.92
C ALA A 620 -25.38 31.48 21.53
N THR A 621 -25.83 32.44 20.72
CA THR A 621 -26.23 33.76 21.21
C THR A 621 -27.50 33.66 22.08
N ALA A 622 -28.47 32.84 21.67
CA ALA A 622 -29.66 32.56 22.48
C ALA A 622 -29.29 31.86 23.81
N PHE A 623 -28.34 30.93 23.77
CA PHE A 623 -27.80 30.29 24.96
C PHE A 623 -27.15 31.31 25.91
N ALA A 624 -26.27 32.17 25.41
CA ALA A 624 -25.61 33.20 26.22
C ALA A 624 -26.61 34.15 26.89
N ALA A 625 -27.66 34.56 26.17
CA ALA A 625 -28.73 35.39 26.71
C ALA A 625 -29.52 34.66 27.83
N ALA A 626 -29.83 33.37 27.63
CA ALA A 626 -30.52 32.55 28.63
C ALA A 626 -29.70 32.42 29.93
N VAL A 627 -28.39 32.21 29.83
CA VAL A 627 -27.49 32.14 30.99
C VAL A 627 -27.35 33.50 31.69
N GLY A 628 -27.21 34.59 30.92
CA GLY A 628 -27.03 35.95 31.46
C GLY A 628 -28.24 36.52 32.21
N SER A 629 -29.44 35.98 31.97
CA SER A 629 -30.67 36.35 32.67
C SER A 629 -30.85 35.71 34.06
N ALA A 630 -29.94 34.81 34.46
CA ALA A 630 -29.99 34.16 35.76
C ALA A 630 -29.54 35.12 36.89
N PRO A 631 -30.25 35.20 38.03
CA PRO A 631 -29.89 36.11 39.12
C PRO A 631 -28.48 35.81 39.63
N ALA A 632 -27.65 36.86 39.72
CA ALA A 632 -26.31 36.75 40.28
C ALA A 632 -26.37 36.28 41.74
N ARG A 633 -25.45 35.38 42.11
CA ARG A 633 -25.28 34.87 43.48
C ARG A 633 -25.33 36.03 44.47
N SER A 634 -26.35 36.06 45.32
CA SER A 634 -26.35 36.92 46.50
C SER A 634 -25.11 36.53 47.32
N LYS A 635 -24.11 37.42 47.39
CA LYS A 635 -23.00 37.30 48.33
C LYS A 635 -23.60 37.30 49.75
N LYS A 636 -23.92 36.13 50.30
CA LYS A 636 -24.08 36.01 51.75
C LYS A 636 -22.70 36.30 52.34
N LYS A 637 -22.59 37.47 52.99
CA LYS A 637 -21.54 37.73 53.96
C LYS A 637 -21.78 36.82 55.17
N ASN A 638 -20.67 36.32 55.69
CA ASN A 638 -20.45 35.48 56.86
C ASN A 638 -20.41 33.99 56.58
#